data_AF-A0A158PBT7-F1
#
_entry.id   AF-A0A158PBT7-F1
#
_cell.length_a   1.000
_cell.length_b   1.000
_cell.length_c   1.000
_cell.angle_alpha   90.00
_cell.angle_beta   90.00
_cell.angle_gamma   90.00
#
_symmetry.space_group_name_H-M   'P 1'
#
loop_
_entity.id
_entity.type
_entity.pdbx_description
1 polymer ?
#
loop_
_entity_poly.entity_id
_entity_poly.type
_entity_poly.pdbx_seq_one_letter_code
_entity_poly.pdbx_strand_id
1 'polypeptide(L)'
;MGRKVKIGKQRRDKYYKLAKEAGFRSRAAFKLIQLNKRFEFLQNARATVDLCAAPGGWMQVAAQNMPVSSLIIGVDLVPIKPVANCITLQGDITTEKTTQAIKKELQRWEADCVLHDGAPNVGLNWVHDAFQQNCLVLSALRLATQILRRNGTFVTKVFRSSDYSSLITTFEKLFNRVHVWKPAASRLESAEIFVVCEKYLKPAKVPPEFLDHKKVFAEQDGNKSQKQNPQTLLLGKKERKTKAEGYADETLSMYRKVDASTFIQSQEYLELLERYSEIILDQEKWRHASETTEEIRQYLRDLKVCGPRELRKLLRWRKAMRGILEKELKAVEKSMNSVFELELTYLEENVTEAEINEEELEDNEMAEIDKMIAQATEDERLALKKRKKKLLKTKAKILKRRQLKMIIEGDHADQVEDIELFSLKKVRRVSGDLVSLVYFLIPNSLNIKCGCLLIICHIEAKKRRLTPEQLALGELLIYSSKSAREVEEWGWNRYANNDEGLPDWFVEDEKKHYRKQLPVTKEQVEEYRKRLRELNARPCKKVAEAKERKRRKLLRRMETARKKAEGIVDNENLEPLEKVREMKKIYAAASRKDRRKTELVVMTKGKKGRISRPNGRYKLVDSRMKKDLRALKKKEKTRGRGKKSRTGGRKH
;
A
#
# COMPACT_ATOMS: atom_id res chain seq x y z
N MET A 1 17.11 -35.46 35.46
CA MET A 1 16.69 -34.33 34.58
C MET A 1 15.42 -34.72 33.82
N GLY A 2 14.27 -34.16 34.19
CA GLY A 2 12.99 -34.46 33.55
C GLY A 2 12.93 -33.94 32.11
N ARG A 3 12.62 -34.82 31.14
CA ARG A 3 12.34 -34.42 29.75
C ARG A 3 11.17 -33.44 29.76
N LYS A 4 11.43 -32.17 29.40
CA LYS A 4 10.39 -31.17 29.17
C LYS A 4 9.52 -31.63 28.00
N VAL A 5 8.37 -32.23 28.30
CA VAL A 5 7.34 -32.54 27.31
C VAL A 5 6.89 -31.21 26.69
N LYS A 6 6.93 -31.09 25.36
CA LYS A 6 6.51 -29.88 24.62
C LYS A 6 5.07 -29.50 25.01
N ILE A 7 4.95 -28.44 25.82
CA ILE A 7 3.70 -27.90 26.40
C ILE A 7 2.65 -27.52 25.32
N GLY A 8 3.06 -27.32 24.06
CA GLY A 8 2.17 -26.95 22.95
C GLY A 8 1.11 -27.99 22.57
N LYS A 9 1.36 -29.30 22.77
CA LYS A 9 0.39 -30.35 22.38
C LYS A 9 -0.79 -30.48 23.35
N GLN A 10 -0.69 -29.98 24.58
CA GLN A 10 -1.71 -30.15 25.62
C GLN A 10 -2.71 -29.00 25.74
N ARG A 11 -2.49 -27.86 25.06
CA ARG A 11 -3.50 -26.79 25.00
C ARG A 11 -4.59 -27.18 24.00
N ARG A 12 -5.47 -28.11 24.42
CA ARG A 12 -6.62 -28.56 23.61
C ARG A 12 -7.38 -27.33 23.13
N ASP A 13 -7.40 -27.15 21.82
CA ASP A 13 -7.98 -26.00 21.14
C ASP A 13 -9.44 -25.79 21.57
N LYS A 14 -9.85 -24.54 21.75
CA LYS A 14 -11.24 -24.16 22.08
C LYS A 14 -12.25 -24.87 21.16
N TYR A 15 -11.96 -24.91 19.86
CA TYR A 15 -12.85 -25.52 18.87
C TYR A 15 -12.89 -27.05 18.94
N TYR A 16 -11.88 -27.70 19.52
CA TYR A 16 -11.91 -29.13 19.78
C TYR A 16 -12.87 -29.48 20.91
N LYS A 17 -12.86 -28.70 22.00
CA LYS A 17 -13.81 -28.88 23.11
C LYS A 17 -15.24 -28.62 22.65
N LEU A 18 -15.46 -27.50 21.97
CA LEU A 18 -16.76 -27.17 21.38
C LEU A 18 -17.26 -28.24 20.41
N ALA A 19 -16.37 -28.88 19.64
CA ALA A 19 -16.77 -29.94 18.71
C ALA A 19 -17.28 -31.17 19.45
N LYS A 20 -16.59 -31.57 20.52
CA LYS A 20 -17.06 -32.67 21.38
C LYS A 20 -18.38 -32.33 22.08
N GLU A 21 -18.51 -31.13 22.62
CA GLU A 21 -19.75 -30.66 23.28
C GLU A 21 -20.93 -30.64 22.32
N ALA A 22 -20.72 -30.24 21.06
CA ALA A 22 -21.75 -30.22 20.03
C ALA A 22 -21.95 -31.56 19.30
N GLY A 23 -21.24 -32.63 19.69
CA GLY A 23 -21.37 -33.95 19.06
C GLY A 23 -20.75 -34.08 17.66
N PHE A 24 -19.88 -33.14 17.25
CA PHE A 24 -19.13 -33.24 16.00
C PHE A 24 -17.91 -34.14 16.14
N ARG A 25 -17.64 -34.95 15.11
CA ARG A 25 -16.50 -35.89 15.06
C ARG A 25 -15.14 -35.21 14.95
N SER A 26 -15.10 -33.99 14.43
CA SER A 26 -13.87 -33.21 14.24
C SER A 26 -14.11 -31.72 14.45
N ARG A 27 -13.07 -31.03 14.94
CA ARG A 27 -13.04 -29.55 14.98
C ARG A 27 -13.18 -28.89 13.61
N ALA A 28 -12.91 -29.64 12.54
CA ALA A 28 -13.03 -29.15 11.17
C ALA A 28 -14.48 -28.75 10.84
N ALA A 29 -15.48 -29.36 11.50
CA ALA A 29 -16.89 -28.99 11.38
C ALA A 29 -17.11 -27.48 11.56
N PHE A 30 -16.49 -26.85 12.56
CA PHE A 30 -16.61 -25.41 12.78
C PHE A 30 -16.03 -24.55 11.66
N LYS A 31 -15.08 -25.07 10.88
CA LYS A 31 -14.57 -24.35 9.70
C LYS A 31 -15.66 -24.27 8.63
N LEU A 32 -16.34 -25.38 8.36
CA LEU A 32 -17.44 -25.43 7.39
C LEU A 32 -18.66 -24.64 7.87
N ILE A 33 -19.03 -24.73 9.15
CA ILE A 33 -20.13 -23.90 9.73
C ILE A 33 -19.84 -22.41 9.51
N GLN A 34 -18.59 -21.98 9.74
CA GLN A 34 -18.19 -20.58 9.55
C GLN A 34 -18.15 -20.17 8.09
N LEU A 35 -17.73 -21.05 7.18
CA LEU A 35 -17.78 -20.83 5.74
C LEU A 35 -19.24 -20.69 5.28
N ASN A 36 -20.10 -21.63 5.67
CA ASN A 36 -21.51 -21.63 5.29
C ASN A 36 -22.26 -20.43 5.86
N LYS A 37 -21.93 -19.96 7.07
CA LYS A 37 -22.51 -18.74 7.64
C LYS A 37 -22.19 -17.48 6.81
N ARG A 38 -21.11 -17.50 6.03
CA ARG A 38 -20.68 -16.34 5.23
C ARG A 38 -21.17 -16.40 3.79
N PHE A 39 -21.16 -17.59 3.19
CA PHE A 39 -21.42 -17.79 1.76
C PHE A 39 -22.75 -18.49 1.46
N GLU A 40 -23.39 -19.09 2.48
CA GLU A 40 -24.76 -19.64 2.41
C GLU A 40 -25.01 -20.61 1.24
N PHE A 41 -24.02 -21.47 0.93
CA PHE A 41 -24.09 -22.39 -0.21
C PHE A 41 -24.76 -23.74 0.10
N LEU A 42 -24.92 -24.13 1.38
CA LEU A 42 -25.51 -25.43 1.74
C LEU A 42 -27.05 -25.39 1.83
N GLN A 43 -27.64 -24.25 2.19
CA GLN A 43 -29.08 -24.14 2.48
C GLN A 43 -29.95 -24.49 1.27
N ASN A 44 -29.46 -24.17 0.07
CA ASN A 44 -30.16 -24.42 -1.20
C ASN A 44 -29.59 -25.62 -1.98
N ALA A 45 -28.59 -26.32 -1.44
CA ALA A 45 -27.99 -27.46 -2.09
C ALA A 45 -28.86 -28.71 -1.88
N ARG A 46 -29.13 -29.44 -2.97
CA ARG A 46 -29.84 -30.73 -2.96
C ARG A 46 -28.87 -31.90 -3.03
N ALA A 47 -27.73 -31.75 -3.71
CA ALA A 47 -26.68 -32.75 -3.81
C ALA A 47 -25.32 -32.15 -3.44
N THR A 48 -24.65 -32.72 -2.43
CA THR A 48 -23.31 -32.30 -2.00
C THR A 48 -22.37 -33.49 -1.97
N VAL A 49 -21.16 -33.30 -2.52
CA VAL A 49 -20.08 -34.30 -2.45
C VAL A 49 -18.94 -33.76 -1.58
N ASP A 50 -18.56 -34.51 -0.55
CA ASP A 50 -17.47 -34.18 0.38
C ASP A 50 -16.26 -35.08 0.08
N LEU A 51 -15.19 -34.49 -0.45
CA LEU A 51 -13.96 -35.17 -0.85
C LEU A 51 -12.93 -35.12 0.29
N CYS A 52 -12.25 -36.25 0.52
CA CYS A 52 -11.37 -36.46 1.66
C CYS A 52 -12.10 -36.21 2.99
N ALA A 53 -13.28 -36.82 3.12
CA ALA A 53 -14.25 -36.51 4.15
C ALA A 53 -13.94 -37.12 5.53
N ALA A 54 -13.03 -38.10 5.66
CA ALA A 54 -12.78 -38.76 6.94
C ALA A 54 -12.31 -37.74 8.00
N PRO A 55 -12.87 -37.73 9.22
CA PRO A 55 -13.76 -38.72 9.86
C PRO A 55 -15.28 -38.49 9.67
N GLY A 56 -15.70 -37.60 8.77
CA GLY A 56 -17.09 -37.26 8.46
C GLY A 56 -17.59 -35.99 9.15
N GLY A 57 -16.69 -35.11 9.62
CA GLY A 57 -17.09 -33.90 10.34
C GLY A 57 -17.78 -32.85 9.48
N TRP A 58 -17.40 -32.73 8.19
CA TRP A 58 -18.05 -31.84 7.23
C TRP A 58 -19.38 -32.41 6.74
N MET A 59 -19.45 -33.72 6.49
CA MET A 59 -20.70 -34.43 6.24
C MET A 59 -21.77 -34.19 7.33
N GLN A 60 -21.40 -34.23 8.62
CA GLN A 60 -22.34 -33.93 9.72
C GLN A 60 -22.91 -32.51 9.63
N VAL A 61 -22.09 -31.54 9.25
CA VAL A 61 -22.53 -30.14 9.08
C VAL A 61 -23.41 -30.01 7.84
N ALA A 62 -23.04 -30.66 6.73
CA ALA A 62 -23.88 -30.69 5.53
C ALA A 62 -25.28 -31.25 5.84
N ALA A 63 -25.36 -32.37 6.55
CA ALA A 63 -26.63 -33.00 6.91
C ALA A 63 -27.52 -32.13 7.83
N GLN A 64 -26.92 -31.28 8.67
CA GLN A 64 -27.65 -30.36 9.53
C GLN A 64 -28.11 -29.08 8.81
N ASN A 65 -27.41 -28.67 7.76
CA ASN A 65 -27.63 -27.38 7.08
C ASN A 65 -28.38 -27.49 5.75
N MET A 66 -28.39 -28.67 5.12
CA MET A 66 -29.11 -28.94 3.88
C MET A 66 -30.56 -29.41 4.15
N PRO A 67 -31.47 -29.31 3.17
CA PRO A 67 -32.83 -29.86 3.28
C PRO A 67 -32.84 -31.37 3.57
N VAL A 68 -33.88 -31.87 4.25
CA VAL A 68 -33.94 -33.29 4.73
C VAL A 68 -33.83 -34.31 3.60
N SER A 69 -34.37 -33.99 2.42
CA SER A 69 -34.32 -34.86 1.22
C SER A 69 -33.07 -34.63 0.36
N SER A 70 -31.98 -34.16 0.95
CA SER A 70 -30.72 -33.93 0.23
C SER A 70 -29.84 -35.16 0.18
N LEU A 71 -29.08 -35.26 -0.90
CA LEU A 71 -28.11 -36.32 -1.15
C LEU A 71 -26.72 -35.82 -0.74
N ILE A 72 -26.12 -36.45 0.25
CA ILE A 72 -24.77 -36.13 0.73
C ILE A 72 -23.89 -37.35 0.55
N ILE A 73 -22.84 -37.23 -0.26
CA ILE A 73 -21.91 -38.32 -0.55
C ILE A 73 -20.53 -37.92 -0.02
N GLY A 74 -19.99 -38.70 0.90
CA GLY A 74 -18.63 -38.54 1.41
C GLY A 74 -17.69 -39.56 0.81
N VAL A 75 -16.51 -39.12 0.38
CA VAL A 75 -15.48 -39.98 -0.23
C VAL A 75 -14.17 -39.80 0.50
N ASP A 76 -13.55 -40.89 0.90
CA ASP A 76 -12.21 -40.87 1.50
C ASP A 76 -11.45 -42.18 1.22
N LEU A 77 -10.13 -42.13 1.33
CA LEU A 77 -9.28 -43.32 1.24
C LEU A 77 -9.50 -44.23 2.47
N VAL A 78 -9.73 -43.63 3.63
CA VAL A 78 -9.99 -44.30 4.91
C VAL A 78 -11.50 -44.50 5.08
N PRO A 79 -11.94 -45.65 5.64
CA PRO A 79 -13.36 -45.88 5.89
C PRO A 79 -13.96 -44.83 6.85
N ILE A 80 -15.04 -44.20 6.41
CA ILE A 80 -15.79 -43.21 7.19
C ILE A 80 -16.88 -43.95 7.99
N LYS A 81 -16.98 -43.70 9.29
CA LYS A 81 -18.08 -44.25 10.08
C LYS A 81 -19.42 -43.74 9.53
N PRO A 82 -20.48 -44.57 9.42
CA PRO A 82 -21.76 -44.13 8.85
C PRO A 82 -22.30 -42.85 9.52
N VAL A 83 -22.73 -41.87 8.73
CA VAL A 83 -23.36 -40.62 9.20
C VAL A 83 -24.82 -40.66 8.77
N ALA A 84 -25.74 -40.29 9.65
CA ALA A 84 -27.17 -40.25 9.32
C ALA A 84 -27.44 -39.34 8.12
N ASN A 85 -28.29 -39.80 7.20
CA ASN A 85 -28.64 -39.11 5.95
C ASN A 85 -27.44 -38.80 5.03
N CYS A 86 -26.37 -39.60 5.11
CA CYS A 86 -25.24 -39.49 4.19
C CYS A 86 -24.79 -40.85 3.69
N ILE A 87 -24.36 -40.88 2.43
CA ILE A 87 -23.73 -42.03 1.79
C ILE A 87 -22.21 -41.88 1.94
N THR A 88 -21.52 -42.95 2.31
CA THR A 88 -20.06 -42.97 2.45
C THR A 88 -19.46 -43.96 1.46
N LEU A 89 -18.53 -43.49 0.63
CA LEU A 89 -17.76 -44.30 -0.30
C LEU A 89 -16.29 -44.33 0.11
N GLN A 90 -15.68 -45.50 0.04
CA GLN A 90 -14.24 -45.65 0.23
C GLN A 90 -13.56 -45.72 -1.14
N GLY A 91 -12.63 -44.81 -1.41
CA GLY A 91 -11.94 -44.76 -2.69
C GLY A 91 -10.91 -43.64 -2.78
N ASP A 92 -9.98 -43.79 -3.72
CA ASP A 92 -9.01 -42.77 -4.06
C ASP A 92 -9.62 -41.79 -5.09
N ILE A 93 -9.62 -40.50 -4.75
CA ILE A 93 -10.16 -39.42 -5.60
C ILE A 93 -9.40 -39.24 -6.92
N THR A 94 -8.19 -39.79 -7.05
CA THR A 94 -7.39 -39.73 -8.28
C THR A 94 -7.85 -40.75 -9.32
N THR A 95 -8.59 -41.78 -8.91
CA THR A 95 -9.00 -42.90 -9.78
C THR A 95 -10.37 -42.67 -10.40
N GLU A 96 -10.53 -43.06 -11.67
CA GLU A 96 -11.82 -42.93 -12.39
C GLU A 96 -12.91 -43.83 -11.79
N LYS A 97 -12.53 -44.94 -11.16
CA LYS A 97 -13.46 -45.85 -10.45
C LYS A 97 -14.27 -45.11 -9.38
N THR A 98 -13.60 -44.25 -8.61
CA THR A 98 -14.26 -43.44 -7.58
C THR A 98 -15.20 -42.42 -8.19
N THR A 99 -14.80 -41.77 -9.28
CA THR A 99 -15.65 -40.83 -10.03
C THR A 99 -16.92 -41.50 -10.55
N GLN A 100 -16.80 -42.71 -11.12
CA GLN A 100 -17.94 -43.51 -11.57
C GLN A 100 -18.84 -43.93 -10.42
N ALA A 101 -18.28 -44.31 -9.27
CA ALA A 101 -19.07 -44.63 -8.07
C ALA A 101 -19.86 -43.42 -7.58
N ILE A 102 -19.28 -42.22 -7.55
CA ILE A 102 -19.99 -40.98 -7.19
C ILE A 102 -21.10 -40.70 -8.21
N LYS A 103 -20.83 -40.81 -9.52
CA LYS A 103 -21.84 -40.61 -10.57
C LYS A 103 -23.00 -41.61 -10.45
N LYS A 104 -22.70 -42.86 -10.07
CA LYS A 104 -23.72 -43.89 -9.82
C LYS A 104 -24.66 -43.49 -8.68
N GLU A 105 -24.10 -42.99 -7.57
CA GLU A 105 -24.90 -42.52 -6.42
C GLU A 105 -25.68 -41.23 -6.74
N LEU A 106 -25.10 -40.32 -7.53
CA LEU A 106 -25.78 -39.11 -8.00
C LEU A 106 -26.91 -39.40 -9.01
N GLN A 107 -26.86 -40.55 -9.71
CA GLN A 107 -27.82 -40.99 -10.71
C GLN A 107 -28.01 -39.95 -11.85
N ARG A 108 -29.15 -39.25 -11.86
CA ARG A 108 -29.48 -38.19 -12.84
C ARG A 108 -29.13 -36.78 -12.32
N TRP A 109 -28.79 -36.65 -11.04
CA TRP A 109 -28.46 -35.37 -10.43
C TRP A 109 -27.00 -35.02 -10.67
N GLU A 110 -26.70 -33.73 -10.64
CA GLU A 110 -25.35 -33.19 -10.59
C GLU A 110 -25.14 -32.53 -9.23
N ALA A 111 -23.91 -32.50 -8.74
CA ALA A 111 -23.61 -31.91 -7.44
C ALA A 111 -23.80 -30.39 -7.48
N ASP A 112 -24.56 -29.85 -6.53
CA ASP A 112 -24.69 -28.41 -6.27
C ASP A 112 -23.43 -27.84 -5.64
N CYS A 113 -22.84 -28.62 -4.74
CA CYS A 113 -21.67 -28.24 -3.96
C CYS A 113 -20.68 -29.39 -3.90
N VAL A 114 -19.40 -29.10 -4.13
CA VAL A 114 -18.30 -30.03 -3.88
C VAL A 114 -17.37 -29.43 -2.83
N LEU A 115 -17.15 -30.18 -1.76
CA LEU A 115 -16.35 -29.79 -0.60
C LEU A 115 -15.04 -30.59 -0.59
N HIS A 116 -13.96 -29.97 -0.13
CA HIS A 116 -12.65 -30.60 0.00
C HIS A 116 -11.87 -30.00 1.20
N ASP A 117 -11.68 -30.78 2.27
CA ASP A 117 -10.80 -30.45 3.43
C ASP A 117 -9.55 -31.34 3.49
N GLY A 118 -9.23 -32.03 2.39
CA GLY A 118 -8.11 -32.95 2.29
C GLY A 118 -6.77 -32.28 2.59
N ALA A 119 -5.89 -33.02 3.27
CA ALA A 119 -4.50 -32.62 3.44
C ALA A 119 -3.56 -33.83 3.51
N PRO A 120 -2.34 -33.72 2.95
CA PRO A 120 -1.36 -34.78 3.03
C PRO A 120 -0.82 -34.93 4.45
N ASN A 121 -0.09 -36.02 4.69
CA ASN A 121 0.63 -36.24 5.94
C ASN A 121 1.77 -35.23 6.06
N VAL A 122 1.52 -34.14 6.79
CA VAL A 122 2.49 -33.07 7.03
C VAL A 122 3.61 -33.51 7.98
N GLY A 123 4.87 -33.16 7.67
CA GLY A 123 5.99 -33.43 8.56
C GLY A 123 7.36 -33.65 7.92
N LEU A 124 7.46 -33.66 6.59
CA LEU A 124 8.74 -33.82 5.89
C LEU A 124 9.43 -32.46 5.69
N ASN A 125 8.99 -31.71 4.67
CA ASN A 125 9.49 -30.40 4.29
C ASN A 125 8.30 -29.53 3.89
N TRP A 126 8.24 -28.29 4.37
CA TRP A 126 7.13 -27.37 4.11
C TRP A 126 6.87 -27.18 2.60
N VAL A 127 7.92 -27.10 1.78
CA VAL A 127 7.80 -26.92 0.33
C VAL A 127 7.12 -28.13 -0.31
N HIS A 128 7.60 -29.33 0.02
CA HIS A 128 7.05 -30.58 -0.49
C HIS A 128 5.61 -30.82 0.00
N ASP A 129 5.34 -30.60 1.28
CA ASP A 129 4.01 -30.75 1.88
C ASP A 129 3.00 -29.78 1.24
N ALA A 130 3.42 -28.54 0.94
CA ALA A 130 2.60 -27.57 0.25
C ALA A 130 2.35 -27.93 -1.22
N PHE A 131 3.36 -28.43 -1.93
CA PHE A 131 3.21 -28.90 -3.30
C PHE A 131 2.26 -30.11 -3.38
N GLN A 132 2.40 -31.08 -2.48
CA GLN A 132 1.49 -32.21 -2.38
C GLN A 132 0.04 -31.79 -2.09
N GLN A 133 -0.17 -30.80 -1.21
CA GLN A 133 -1.49 -30.21 -1.00
C GLN A 133 -2.05 -29.62 -2.30
N ASN A 134 -1.24 -28.90 -3.06
CA ASN A 134 -1.65 -28.27 -4.31
C ASN A 134 -2.00 -29.31 -5.38
N CYS A 135 -1.24 -30.41 -5.49
CA CYS A 135 -1.58 -31.55 -6.34
C CYS A 135 -2.92 -32.17 -5.95
N LEU A 136 -3.15 -32.39 -4.65
CA LEU A 136 -4.42 -32.93 -4.14
C LEU A 136 -5.60 -32.01 -4.48
N VAL A 137 -5.41 -30.69 -4.37
CA VAL A 137 -6.42 -29.70 -4.75
C VAL A 137 -6.75 -29.75 -6.23
N LEU A 138 -5.76 -29.95 -7.12
CA LEU A 138 -5.99 -30.12 -8.55
C LEU A 138 -6.71 -31.44 -8.87
N SER A 139 -6.37 -32.54 -8.20
CA SER A 139 -7.10 -33.81 -8.32
C SER A 139 -8.56 -33.66 -7.88
N ALA A 140 -8.81 -32.98 -6.77
CA ALA A 140 -10.16 -32.68 -6.29
C ALA A 140 -10.93 -31.76 -7.27
N LEU A 141 -10.26 -30.76 -7.85
CA LEU A 141 -10.85 -29.91 -8.89
C LEU A 141 -11.18 -30.73 -10.15
N ARG A 142 -10.30 -31.61 -10.59
CA ARG A 142 -10.53 -32.49 -11.74
C ARG A 142 -11.78 -33.33 -11.54
N LEU A 143 -11.94 -33.95 -10.37
CA LEU A 143 -13.15 -34.69 -10.02
C LEU A 143 -14.37 -33.76 -10.00
N ALA A 144 -14.26 -32.60 -9.35
CA ALA A 144 -15.33 -31.60 -9.27
C ALA A 144 -15.83 -31.17 -10.65
N THR A 145 -14.94 -30.91 -11.63
CA THR A 145 -15.34 -30.52 -12.99
C THR A 145 -16.22 -31.56 -13.70
N GLN A 146 -16.14 -32.83 -13.30
CA GLN A 146 -16.95 -33.91 -13.89
C GLN A 146 -18.32 -34.11 -13.24
N ILE A 147 -18.50 -33.67 -11.99
CA ILE A 147 -19.72 -33.94 -11.21
C ILE A 147 -20.51 -32.67 -10.86
N LEU A 148 -19.87 -31.50 -10.92
CA LEU A 148 -20.44 -30.24 -10.48
C LEU A 148 -21.37 -29.66 -11.55
N ARG A 149 -22.56 -29.23 -11.13
CA ARG A 149 -23.52 -28.59 -12.04
C ARG A 149 -23.07 -27.20 -12.47
N ARG A 150 -23.68 -26.69 -13.55
CA ARG A 150 -23.53 -25.28 -13.93
C ARG A 150 -24.05 -24.39 -12.79
N ASN A 151 -23.29 -23.34 -12.49
CA ASN A 151 -23.49 -22.46 -11.34
C ASN A 151 -23.28 -23.10 -9.95
N GLY A 152 -22.74 -24.31 -9.87
CA GLY A 152 -22.39 -24.96 -8.60
C GLY A 152 -21.24 -24.27 -7.85
N THR A 153 -21.02 -24.68 -6.61
CA THR A 153 -19.98 -24.15 -5.71
C THR A 153 -18.92 -25.21 -5.42
N PHE A 154 -17.65 -24.81 -5.45
CA PHE A 154 -16.52 -25.65 -5.06
C PHE A 154 -15.78 -25.00 -3.89
N VAL A 155 -15.60 -25.74 -2.79
CA VAL A 155 -14.89 -25.25 -1.60
C VAL A 155 -13.70 -26.15 -1.34
N THR A 156 -12.51 -25.56 -1.28
CA THR A 156 -11.28 -26.33 -1.09
C THR A 156 -10.33 -25.70 -0.09
N LYS A 157 -9.66 -26.55 0.68
CA LYS A 157 -8.51 -26.18 1.52
C LYS A 157 -7.24 -26.12 0.70
N VAL A 158 -6.51 -25.01 0.84
CA VAL A 158 -5.23 -24.75 0.18
C VAL A 158 -4.21 -24.33 1.24
N PHE A 159 -2.93 -24.62 1.02
CA PHE A 159 -1.85 -24.07 1.82
C PHE A 159 -1.29 -22.82 1.16
N ARG A 160 -0.98 -21.81 1.97
CA ARG A 160 -0.33 -20.60 1.47
C ARG A 160 1.12 -20.92 1.08
N SER A 161 1.37 -21.09 -0.23
CA SER A 161 2.69 -21.33 -0.83
C SER A 161 3.02 -20.30 -1.93
N SER A 162 4.18 -20.45 -2.58
CA SER A 162 4.56 -19.71 -3.79
C SER A 162 3.55 -19.92 -4.93
N ASP A 163 3.11 -21.16 -5.11
CA ASP A 163 2.32 -21.59 -6.29
C ASP A 163 0.81 -21.35 -6.12
N TYR A 164 0.43 -20.80 -4.97
CA TYR A 164 -0.93 -20.43 -4.64
C TYR A 164 -1.56 -19.49 -5.70
N SER A 165 -0.78 -18.55 -6.24
CA SER A 165 -1.26 -17.61 -7.27
C SER A 165 -1.65 -18.32 -8.56
N SER A 166 -0.89 -19.33 -8.98
CA SER A 166 -1.20 -20.15 -10.16
C SER A 166 -2.50 -20.92 -9.97
N LEU A 167 -2.73 -21.50 -8.78
CA LEU A 167 -4.00 -22.16 -8.44
C LEU A 167 -5.20 -21.23 -8.53
N ILE A 168 -5.13 -20.03 -7.96
CA ILE A 168 -6.23 -19.07 -8.01
C ILE A 168 -6.55 -18.68 -9.45
N THR A 169 -5.52 -18.47 -10.27
CA THR A 169 -5.69 -18.14 -11.70
C THR A 169 -6.42 -19.26 -12.44
N THR A 170 -6.10 -20.53 -12.13
CA THR A 170 -6.82 -21.69 -12.67
C THR A 170 -8.29 -21.72 -12.22
N PHE A 171 -8.59 -21.39 -10.96
CA PHE A 171 -9.97 -21.30 -10.49
C PHE A 171 -10.75 -20.17 -11.15
N GLU A 172 -10.15 -18.99 -11.33
CA GLU A 172 -10.80 -17.83 -11.98
C GLU A 172 -11.17 -18.11 -13.45
N LYS A 173 -10.49 -19.05 -14.12
CA LYS A 173 -10.86 -19.50 -15.47
C LYS A 173 -12.09 -20.41 -15.50
N LEU A 174 -12.37 -21.13 -14.41
CA LEU A 174 -13.44 -22.14 -14.34
C LEU A 174 -14.68 -21.65 -13.57
N PHE A 175 -14.53 -20.64 -12.73
CA PHE A 175 -15.58 -20.12 -11.85
C PHE A 175 -15.71 -18.60 -11.99
N ASN A 176 -16.93 -18.09 -11.87
CA ASN A 176 -17.19 -16.65 -11.99
C ASN A 176 -16.63 -15.85 -10.81
N ARG A 177 -16.68 -16.41 -9.60
CA ARG A 177 -16.19 -15.74 -8.39
C ARG A 177 -15.32 -16.67 -7.57
N VAL A 178 -14.13 -16.20 -7.20
CA VAL A 178 -13.19 -16.95 -6.36
C VAL A 178 -12.91 -16.14 -5.10
N HIS A 179 -13.30 -16.67 -3.95
CA HIS A 179 -13.18 -16.03 -2.66
C HIS A 179 -12.16 -16.75 -1.79
N VAL A 180 -11.19 -16.01 -1.29
CA VAL A 180 -10.14 -16.53 -0.43
C VAL A 180 -10.42 -16.10 0.99
N TRP A 181 -10.57 -17.06 1.90
CA TRP A 181 -10.91 -16.76 3.27
C TRP A 181 -10.31 -17.73 4.28
N LYS A 182 -9.98 -17.21 5.47
CA LYS A 182 -9.49 -18.00 6.59
C LYS A 182 -10.48 -17.93 7.75
N PRO A 183 -11.17 -19.04 8.11
CA PRO A 183 -12.12 -19.07 9.21
C PRO A 183 -11.43 -18.87 10.56
N ALA A 184 -12.13 -18.29 11.53
CA ALA A 184 -11.63 -18.12 12.90
C ALA A 184 -11.39 -19.47 13.62
N ALA A 185 -12.08 -20.53 13.18
CA ALA A 185 -11.86 -21.91 13.64
C ALA A 185 -10.53 -22.51 13.16
N SER A 186 -9.90 -21.92 12.14
CA SER A 186 -8.56 -22.27 11.68
C SER A 186 -7.50 -21.77 12.67
N ARG A 187 -6.41 -22.54 12.84
CA ARG A 187 -5.30 -22.13 13.69
C ARG A 187 -4.54 -20.97 13.05
N LEU A 188 -4.18 -19.98 13.86
CA LEU A 188 -3.32 -18.87 13.40
C LEU A 188 -1.96 -19.37 12.92
N GLU A 189 -1.42 -20.40 13.58
CA GLU A 189 -0.13 -21.04 13.25
C GLU A 189 -0.20 -21.91 11.99
N SER A 190 -1.40 -22.35 11.58
CA SER A 190 -1.55 -23.13 10.35
C SER A 190 -1.48 -22.21 9.14
N ALA A 191 -0.86 -22.66 8.05
CA ALA A 191 -0.84 -21.95 6.77
C ALA A 191 -2.05 -22.29 5.88
N GLU A 192 -3.05 -23.00 6.42
CA GLU A 192 -4.29 -23.29 5.70
C GLU A 192 -5.13 -22.03 5.44
N ILE A 193 -5.69 -21.99 4.24
CA ILE A 193 -6.66 -21.02 3.72
C ILE A 193 -7.73 -21.80 2.95
N PHE A 194 -8.96 -21.30 2.95
CA PHE A 194 -10.06 -21.88 2.20
C PHE A 194 -10.37 -21.01 1.01
N VAL A 195 -10.54 -21.65 -0.14
CA VAL A 195 -10.96 -21.01 -1.37
C VAL A 195 -12.39 -21.48 -1.66
N VAL A 196 -13.31 -20.53 -1.78
CA VAL A 196 -14.71 -20.75 -2.12
C VAL A 196 -14.92 -20.22 -3.53
N CYS A 197 -15.13 -21.13 -4.47
CA CYS A 197 -15.36 -20.85 -5.87
C CYS A 197 -16.86 -20.95 -6.15
N GLU A 198 -17.50 -19.83 -6.45
CA GLU A 198 -18.93 -19.77 -6.75
C GLU A 198 -19.19 -19.71 -8.26
N LYS A 199 -20.34 -20.23 -8.65
CA LYS A 199 -20.87 -20.18 -10.01
C LYS A 199 -19.92 -20.83 -11.04
N TYR A 200 -19.84 -22.16 -10.99
CA TYR A 200 -19.10 -22.94 -11.98
C TYR A 200 -19.59 -22.68 -13.41
N LEU A 201 -18.66 -22.32 -14.31
CA LEU A 201 -18.98 -21.95 -15.68
C LEU A 201 -19.35 -23.16 -16.55
N LYS A 202 -18.92 -24.37 -16.18
CA LYS A 202 -19.14 -25.64 -16.90
C LYS A 202 -18.90 -25.52 -18.42
N PRO A 203 -17.64 -25.33 -18.86
CA PRO A 203 -17.29 -25.32 -20.28
C PRO A 203 -17.52 -26.71 -20.90
N ALA A 204 -17.84 -26.77 -22.20
CA ALA A 204 -18.15 -28.02 -22.90
C ALA A 204 -16.98 -29.02 -22.91
N LYS A 205 -15.75 -28.52 -23.01
CA LYS A 205 -14.51 -29.28 -22.83
C LYS A 205 -13.56 -28.49 -21.95
N VAL A 206 -13.17 -29.06 -20.82
CA VAL A 206 -12.10 -28.50 -19.98
C VAL A 206 -10.77 -28.96 -20.57
N PRO A 207 -9.87 -28.07 -21.01
CA PRO A 207 -8.58 -28.49 -21.53
C PRO A 207 -7.79 -29.17 -20.40
N PRO A 208 -7.17 -30.34 -20.67
CA PRO A 208 -6.46 -31.11 -19.65
C PRO A 208 -5.29 -30.34 -19.05
N GLU A 209 -4.77 -29.35 -19.77
CA GLU A 209 -3.67 -28.47 -19.34
C GLU A 209 -3.98 -27.65 -18.10
N PHE A 210 -5.25 -27.31 -17.86
CA PHE A 210 -5.65 -26.55 -16.67
C PHE A 210 -5.74 -27.42 -15.42
N LEU A 211 -5.76 -28.74 -15.58
CA LEU A 211 -5.92 -29.69 -14.48
C LEU A 211 -4.64 -30.49 -14.21
N ASP A 212 -3.66 -30.44 -15.10
CA ASP A 212 -2.37 -31.11 -14.95
C ASP A 212 -1.41 -30.27 -14.09
N HIS A 213 -0.95 -30.86 -12.98
CA HIS A 213 -0.05 -30.20 -12.04
C HIS A 213 1.28 -29.81 -12.70
N LYS A 214 1.77 -30.57 -13.69
CA LYS A 214 3.02 -30.27 -14.38
C LYS A 214 2.94 -28.96 -15.17
N LYS A 215 1.79 -28.66 -15.78
CA LYS A 215 1.57 -27.45 -16.58
C LYS A 215 1.13 -26.27 -15.73
N VAL A 216 0.26 -26.50 -14.74
CA VAL A 216 -0.24 -25.43 -13.85
C VAL A 216 0.87 -24.85 -12.99
N PHE A 217 1.81 -25.69 -12.54
CA PHE A 217 2.96 -25.29 -11.73
C PHE A 217 4.26 -25.24 -12.52
N ALA A 218 4.21 -25.37 -13.85
CA ALA A 218 5.36 -24.99 -14.66
C ALA A 218 5.67 -23.53 -14.35
N GLU A 219 6.86 -23.28 -13.81
CA GLU A 219 7.33 -21.92 -13.67
C GLU A 219 7.25 -21.29 -15.07
N GLN A 220 6.57 -20.15 -15.20
CA GLN A 220 6.79 -19.34 -16.39
C GLN A 220 8.28 -19.05 -16.42
N ASP A 221 8.99 -19.53 -17.45
CA ASP A 221 10.42 -19.33 -17.64
C ASP A 221 10.80 -17.92 -17.21
N GLY A 222 11.53 -17.83 -16.09
CA GLY A 222 11.80 -16.55 -15.45
C GLY A 222 10.53 -15.89 -14.93
N ASN A 223 10.10 -16.35 -13.75
CA ASN A 223 9.21 -15.60 -12.89
C ASN A 223 9.68 -14.14 -12.95
N LYS A 224 8.85 -13.28 -13.55
CA LYS A 224 8.82 -11.82 -13.36
C LYS A 224 8.48 -11.54 -11.89
N SER A 225 9.16 -12.22 -10.96
CA SER A 225 9.55 -11.73 -9.66
C SER A 225 9.94 -10.29 -9.92
N GLN A 226 9.05 -9.36 -9.55
CA GLN A 226 9.19 -7.91 -9.65
C GLN A 226 10.56 -7.55 -10.22
N LYS A 227 10.69 -7.28 -11.55
CA LYS A 227 11.98 -6.89 -12.16
C LYS A 227 12.67 -6.03 -11.11
N GLN A 228 13.70 -6.55 -10.44
CA GLN A 228 14.31 -5.79 -9.35
C GLN A 228 14.71 -4.51 -10.05
N ASN A 229 14.31 -3.35 -9.51
CA ASN A 229 14.63 -2.08 -10.15
C ASN A 229 16.10 -2.19 -10.57
N PRO A 230 16.45 -2.10 -11.86
CA PRO A 230 17.82 -2.39 -12.31
C PRO A 230 18.85 -1.47 -11.62
N GLN A 231 18.35 -0.38 -11.02
CA GLN A 231 19.03 0.55 -10.13
C GLN A 231 19.43 -0.01 -8.75
N THR A 232 18.94 -1.19 -8.35
CA THR A 232 19.24 -1.82 -7.05
C THR A 232 20.69 -2.32 -6.99
N LEU A 233 21.31 -2.60 -8.15
CA LEU A 233 22.75 -2.89 -8.27
C LEU A 233 23.63 -1.73 -7.78
N LEU A 234 23.15 -0.49 -7.90
CA LEU A 234 23.88 0.73 -7.51
C LEU A 234 23.69 1.11 -6.03
N LEU A 235 22.66 0.56 -5.40
CA LEU A 235 22.27 0.81 -4.01
C LEU A 235 22.74 -0.38 -3.17
N GLY A 236 24.05 -0.44 -2.88
CA GLY A 236 24.66 -1.52 -2.11
C GLY A 236 23.79 -1.97 -0.94
N LYS A 237 23.27 -3.20 -1.00
CA LYS A 237 22.45 -3.77 0.08
C LYS A 237 23.38 -4.14 1.23
N LYS A 238 23.02 -3.75 2.46
CA LYS A 238 23.53 -4.43 3.66
C LYS A 238 22.95 -5.83 3.67
N GLU A 239 23.79 -6.82 3.42
CA GLU A 239 23.40 -8.23 3.55
C GLU A 239 22.90 -8.49 4.96
N ARG A 240 21.61 -8.85 5.08
CA ARG A 240 21.15 -9.53 6.28
C ARG A 240 21.53 -10.98 6.10
N LYS A 241 22.27 -11.55 7.06
CA LYS A 241 22.55 -12.99 7.12
C LYS A 241 21.25 -13.76 6.90
N THR A 242 21.11 -14.38 5.74
CA THR A 242 20.07 -15.35 5.45
C THR A 242 20.28 -16.55 6.36
N LYS A 243 19.17 -17.21 6.73
CA LYS A 243 19.27 -18.50 7.40
C LYS A 243 19.85 -19.51 6.41
N ALA A 244 20.62 -20.46 6.91
CA ALA A 244 21.17 -21.56 6.12
C ALA A 244 20.01 -22.41 5.57
N GLU A 245 19.52 -22.05 4.39
CA GLU A 245 18.89 -22.99 3.46
C GLU A 245 20.03 -23.64 2.68
N GLY A 246 19.85 -24.90 2.26
CA GLY A 246 20.89 -25.70 1.60
C GLY A 246 21.49 -24.99 0.39
N TYR A 247 22.61 -25.53 -0.12
CA TYR A 247 23.28 -25.03 -1.32
C TYR A 247 22.23 -24.71 -2.38
N ALA A 248 22.23 -23.46 -2.84
CA ALA A 248 21.45 -23.07 -3.99
C ALA A 248 22.06 -23.82 -5.18
N ASP A 249 21.54 -25.02 -5.43
CA ASP A 249 21.73 -25.74 -6.67
C ASP A 249 21.29 -24.81 -7.82
N GLU A 250 22.06 -24.84 -8.90
CA GLU A 250 21.71 -24.32 -10.24
C GLU A 250 21.94 -22.84 -10.58
N THR A 251 22.91 -22.15 -9.96
CA THR A 251 23.56 -21.02 -10.66
C THR A 251 24.95 -21.40 -11.12
N LEU A 252 25.04 -22.31 -12.10
CA LEU A 252 26.16 -22.30 -13.04
C LEU A 252 26.11 -20.92 -13.71
N SER A 253 26.84 -19.94 -13.17
CA SER A 253 27.01 -18.64 -13.79
C SER A 253 27.77 -18.87 -15.09
N MET A 254 27.04 -19.17 -16.17
CA MET A 254 27.64 -19.30 -17.49
C MET A 254 28.39 -18.00 -17.77
N TYR A 255 29.69 -18.13 -18.01
CA TYR A 255 30.53 -17.00 -18.32
C TYR A 255 30.12 -16.47 -19.71
N ARG A 256 29.55 -15.26 -19.73
CA ARG A 256 29.03 -14.65 -20.96
C ARG A 256 29.79 -13.36 -21.26
N LYS A 257 30.16 -13.18 -22.51
CA LYS A 257 30.82 -11.98 -23.02
C LYS A 257 29.86 -11.14 -23.87
N VAL A 258 29.95 -9.81 -23.79
CA VAL A 258 29.20 -8.87 -24.64
C VAL A 258 30.14 -7.83 -25.23
N ASP A 259 29.85 -7.38 -26.45
CA ASP A 259 30.65 -6.34 -27.09
C ASP A 259 30.36 -4.96 -26.50
N ALA A 260 31.41 -4.15 -26.39
CA ALA A 260 31.32 -2.80 -25.86
C ALA A 260 30.38 -1.93 -26.70
N SER A 261 30.39 -2.04 -28.02
CA SER A 261 29.45 -1.33 -28.89
C SER A 261 27.98 -1.61 -28.54
N THR A 262 27.64 -2.89 -28.33
CA THR A 262 26.29 -3.32 -27.93
C THR A 262 25.93 -2.76 -26.55
N PHE A 263 26.85 -2.79 -25.59
CA PHE A 263 26.65 -2.21 -24.26
C PHE A 263 26.45 -0.68 -24.30
N ILE A 264 27.24 0.03 -25.10
CA ILE A 264 27.18 1.49 -25.24
C ILE A 264 25.85 1.92 -25.89
N GLN A 265 25.42 1.24 -26.96
CA GLN A 265 24.20 1.58 -27.71
C GLN A 265 22.90 1.14 -27.02
N SER A 266 22.92 0.05 -26.24
CA SER A 266 21.72 -0.50 -25.61
C SER A 266 21.00 0.48 -24.66
N GLN A 267 19.67 0.48 -24.67
CA GLN A 267 18.86 1.19 -23.68
C GLN A 267 18.76 0.39 -22.35
N GLU A 268 18.81 -0.94 -22.44
CA GLU A 268 18.74 -1.92 -21.34
C GLU A 268 20.14 -2.26 -20.76
N TYR A 269 21.03 -1.26 -20.65
CA TYR A 269 22.44 -1.48 -20.28
C TYR A 269 22.64 -2.07 -18.87
N LEU A 270 21.68 -1.87 -17.95
CA LEU A 270 21.73 -2.45 -16.61
C LEU A 270 21.44 -3.95 -16.63
N GLU A 271 20.52 -4.41 -17.49
CA GLU A 271 20.25 -5.85 -17.67
C GLU A 271 21.47 -6.55 -18.29
N LEU A 272 22.21 -5.87 -19.18
CA LEU A 272 23.47 -6.40 -19.72
C LEU A 272 24.56 -6.57 -18.64
N LEU A 273 24.71 -5.63 -17.70
CA LEU A 273 25.66 -5.76 -16.59
C LEU A 273 25.30 -6.93 -15.65
N GLU A 274 24.01 -7.19 -15.48
CA GLU A 274 23.53 -8.34 -14.70
C GLU A 274 23.71 -9.67 -15.45
N ARG A 275 23.53 -9.68 -16.77
CA ARG A 275 23.56 -10.92 -17.57
C ARG A 275 24.96 -11.36 -17.99
N TYR A 276 25.88 -10.43 -18.20
CA TYR A 276 27.22 -10.70 -18.73
C TYR A 276 28.30 -10.58 -17.65
N SER A 277 29.40 -11.30 -17.84
CA SER A 277 30.55 -11.35 -16.93
C SER A 277 31.71 -10.48 -17.42
N GLU A 278 31.85 -10.33 -18.74
CA GLU A 278 32.90 -9.55 -19.39
C GLU A 278 32.31 -8.70 -20.53
N ILE A 279 32.77 -7.44 -20.64
CA ILE A 279 32.53 -6.58 -21.80
C ILE A 279 33.82 -6.52 -22.62
N ILE A 280 33.78 -7.05 -23.84
CA ILE A 280 34.91 -6.99 -24.77
C ILE A 280 34.93 -5.63 -25.45
N LEU A 281 36.07 -4.95 -25.42
CA LEU A 281 36.32 -3.81 -26.30
C LEU A 281 36.49 -4.33 -27.73
N ASP A 282 35.45 -4.21 -28.54
CA ASP A 282 35.36 -4.75 -29.89
C ASP A 282 36.06 -3.86 -30.93
N GLN A 283 35.89 -2.54 -30.83
CA GLN A 283 36.47 -1.57 -31.76
C GLN A 283 37.68 -0.86 -31.17
N GLU A 284 38.66 -0.56 -32.04
CA GLU A 284 39.92 0.10 -31.64
C GLU A 284 39.68 1.52 -31.09
N LYS A 285 38.63 2.19 -31.58
CA LYS A 285 38.18 3.49 -31.07
C LYS A 285 37.86 3.46 -29.58
N TRP A 286 37.35 2.33 -29.07
CA TRP A 286 37.06 2.16 -27.64
C TRP A 286 38.30 1.83 -26.82
N ARG A 287 39.31 1.20 -27.43
CA ARG A 287 40.59 0.86 -26.77
C ARG A 287 41.45 2.11 -26.54
N HIS A 288 41.52 3.00 -27.53
CA HIS A 288 42.36 4.19 -27.52
C HIS A 288 41.65 5.48 -27.06
N ALA A 289 40.35 5.45 -26.78
CA ALA A 289 39.65 6.61 -26.25
C ALA A 289 40.28 7.11 -24.94
N SER A 290 40.42 8.42 -24.79
CA SER A 290 41.07 9.06 -23.63
C SER A 290 40.41 8.72 -22.30
N GLU A 291 39.12 8.40 -22.33
CA GLU A 291 38.30 8.07 -21.19
C GLU A 291 38.40 6.58 -20.80
N THR A 292 38.93 5.72 -21.68
CA THR A 292 39.22 4.30 -21.39
C THR A 292 40.55 4.20 -20.62
N THR A 293 40.47 4.51 -19.33
CA THR A 293 41.59 4.34 -18.39
C THR A 293 41.84 2.87 -18.07
N GLU A 294 43.03 2.56 -17.54
CA GLU A 294 43.39 1.18 -17.16
C GLU A 294 42.46 0.59 -16.09
N GLU A 295 41.93 1.43 -15.19
CA GLU A 295 40.91 1.02 -14.23
C GLU A 295 39.62 0.53 -14.91
N ILE A 296 39.18 1.22 -15.97
CA ILE A 296 37.99 0.84 -16.72
C ILE A 296 38.23 -0.48 -17.46
N ARG A 297 39.42 -0.69 -18.05
CA ARG A 297 39.77 -1.96 -18.70
C ARG A 297 39.66 -3.13 -17.73
N GLN A 298 40.12 -2.95 -16.49
CA GLN A 298 40.01 -3.98 -15.46
C GLN A 298 38.55 -4.22 -15.05
N TYR A 299 37.72 -3.18 -14.95
CA TYR A 299 36.30 -3.34 -14.64
C TYR A 299 35.52 -4.03 -15.76
N LEU A 300 35.88 -3.80 -17.02
CA LEU A 300 35.26 -4.46 -18.18
C LEU A 300 35.59 -5.96 -18.26
N ARG A 301 36.79 -6.35 -17.80
CA ARG A 301 37.23 -7.76 -17.76
C ARG A 301 36.47 -8.59 -16.72
N ASP A 302 36.17 -8.01 -15.56
CA ASP A 302 35.50 -8.71 -14.46
C ASP A 302 34.36 -7.86 -13.85
N LEU A 303 33.21 -7.90 -14.51
CA LEU A 303 32.03 -7.14 -14.09
C LEU A 303 31.42 -7.64 -12.78
N LYS A 304 31.58 -8.93 -12.45
CA LYS A 304 30.94 -9.53 -11.27
C LYS A 304 31.68 -9.21 -9.98
N VAL A 305 32.96 -8.87 -10.06
CA VAL A 305 33.76 -8.37 -8.93
C VAL A 305 33.53 -6.87 -8.69
N CYS A 306 32.98 -6.14 -9.66
CA CYS A 306 32.73 -4.71 -9.54
C CYS A 306 31.63 -4.37 -8.51
N GLY A 307 31.97 -3.55 -7.52
CA GLY A 307 31.02 -3.02 -6.56
C GLY A 307 30.23 -1.81 -7.08
N PRO A 308 29.33 -1.23 -6.25
CA PRO A 308 28.50 -0.09 -6.66
C PRO A 308 29.29 1.19 -6.98
N ARG A 309 30.54 1.32 -6.55
CA ARG A 309 31.39 2.49 -6.84
C ARG A 309 32.04 2.34 -8.22
N GLU A 310 32.51 1.14 -8.51
CA GLU A 310 33.16 0.72 -9.74
C GLU A 310 32.14 0.73 -10.89
N LEU A 311 30.94 0.16 -10.68
CA LEU A 311 29.84 0.22 -11.64
C LEU A 311 29.43 1.67 -11.97
N ARG A 312 29.47 2.60 -11.00
CA ARG A 312 29.23 4.03 -11.27
C ARG A 312 30.31 4.68 -12.13
N LYS A 313 31.58 4.28 -11.97
CA LYS A 313 32.66 4.72 -12.88
C LYS A 313 32.43 4.18 -14.29
N LEU A 314 32.07 2.91 -14.42
CA LEU A 314 31.75 2.26 -15.70
C LEU A 314 30.58 2.94 -16.43
N LEU A 315 29.51 3.31 -15.70
CA LEU A 315 28.37 4.02 -16.30
C LEU A 315 28.71 5.46 -16.73
N ARG A 316 29.64 6.13 -16.04
CA ARG A 316 30.16 7.43 -16.49
C ARG A 316 31.00 7.28 -17.76
N TRP A 317 31.87 6.27 -17.81
CA TRP A 317 32.62 5.91 -19.01
C TRP A 317 31.67 5.65 -20.19
N ARG A 318 30.62 4.84 -20.00
CA ARG A 318 29.60 4.60 -21.04
C ARG A 318 28.96 5.89 -21.54
N LYS A 319 28.62 6.82 -20.64
CA LYS A 319 28.04 8.11 -21.03
C LYS A 319 29.01 8.95 -21.85
N ALA A 320 30.30 8.92 -21.52
CA ALA A 320 31.34 9.59 -22.32
C ALA A 320 31.46 8.98 -23.71
N MET A 321 31.50 7.64 -23.82
CA MET A 321 31.57 6.93 -25.11
C MET A 321 30.35 7.23 -26.01
N ARG A 322 29.15 7.32 -25.42
CA ARG A 322 27.96 7.78 -26.15
C ARG A 322 28.08 9.21 -26.66
N GLY A 323 28.66 10.11 -25.87
CA GLY A 323 28.88 11.49 -26.28
C GLY A 323 29.85 11.61 -27.47
N ILE A 324 30.83 10.70 -27.58
CA ILE A 324 31.73 10.60 -28.73
C ILE A 324 30.93 10.17 -29.98
N LEU A 325 30.12 9.12 -29.88
CA LEU A 325 29.26 8.67 -30.99
C LEU A 325 28.30 9.75 -31.47
N GLU A 326 27.68 10.49 -30.55
CA GLU A 326 26.75 11.57 -30.89
C GLU A 326 27.44 12.73 -31.63
N LYS A 327 28.72 12.99 -31.33
CA LYS A 327 29.52 13.99 -32.07
C LYS A 327 29.90 13.49 -33.47
N GLU A 328 30.30 12.23 -33.60
CA GLU A 328 30.60 11.61 -34.89
C GLU A 328 29.37 11.60 -35.79
N LEU A 329 28.20 11.19 -35.26
CA LEU A 329 26.93 11.21 -35.99
C LEU A 329 26.57 12.61 -36.50
N LYS A 330 26.75 13.65 -35.67
CA LYS A 330 26.51 15.04 -36.08
C LYS A 330 27.51 15.55 -37.12
N ALA A 331 28.77 15.14 -37.03
CA ALA A 331 29.79 15.49 -38.02
C ALA A 331 29.46 14.86 -39.37
N VAL A 332 29.03 13.59 -39.38
CA VAL A 332 28.58 12.88 -40.58
C VAL A 332 27.31 13.52 -41.16
N GLU A 333 26.32 13.85 -40.32
CA GLU A 333 25.10 14.55 -40.75
C GLU A 333 25.43 15.89 -41.40
N LYS A 334 26.39 16.65 -40.85
CA LYS A 334 26.86 17.91 -41.42
C LYS A 334 27.58 17.72 -42.76
N SER A 335 28.41 16.69 -42.91
CA SER A 335 29.07 16.40 -44.19
C SER A 335 28.09 15.88 -45.24
N MET A 336 27.07 15.12 -44.84
CA MET A 336 26.04 14.61 -45.76
C MET A 336 25.15 15.75 -46.27
N ASN A 337 24.80 16.70 -45.40
CA ASN A 337 24.04 17.88 -45.78
C ASN A 337 24.84 18.80 -46.72
N SER A 338 26.16 18.93 -46.54
CA SER A 338 26.97 19.72 -47.49
C SER A 338 27.12 19.03 -48.85
N VAL A 339 27.18 17.69 -48.88
CA VAL A 339 27.18 16.93 -50.15
C VAL A 339 25.82 17.04 -50.85
N PHE A 340 24.73 17.03 -50.09
CA PHE A 340 23.38 17.25 -50.61
C PHE A 340 23.18 18.68 -51.15
N GLU A 341 23.77 19.70 -50.52
CA GLU A 341 23.83 21.09 -51.01
C GLU A 341 24.59 21.20 -52.34
N LEU A 342 25.73 20.50 -52.47
CA LEU A 342 26.53 20.46 -53.71
C LEU A 342 25.82 19.71 -54.85
N GLU A 343 25.02 18.69 -54.53
CA GLU A 343 24.25 17.91 -55.51
C GLU A 343 22.98 18.65 -55.97
N LEU A 344 22.37 19.49 -55.11
CA LEU A 344 21.29 20.42 -55.51
C LEU A 344 21.80 21.52 -56.46
N THR A 345 22.97 22.11 -56.19
CA THR A 345 23.55 23.14 -57.08
C THR A 345 23.91 22.62 -58.46
N TYR A 346 24.18 21.32 -58.61
CA TYR A 346 24.47 20.69 -59.91
C TYR A 346 23.20 20.34 -60.71
N LEU A 347 22.05 20.23 -60.03
CA LEU A 347 20.74 19.99 -60.64
C LEU A 347 20.01 21.30 -61.02
N GLU A 348 20.29 22.41 -60.33
CA GLU A 348 19.69 23.73 -60.60
C GLU A 348 20.24 24.43 -61.85
N GLU A 349 21.39 24.01 -62.42
CA GLU A 349 21.92 24.57 -63.67
C GLU A 349 21.26 24.01 -64.95
N ASN A 350 20.34 23.04 -64.84
CA ASN A 350 19.58 22.51 -65.97
C ASN A 350 18.13 22.19 -65.60
N VAL A 351 17.24 23.20 -65.52
CA VAL A 351 15.88 23.17 -66.07
C VAL A 351 15.32 24.60 -66.07
N THR A 352 14.82 24.99 -67.24
CA THR A 352 14.17 26.27 -67.58
C THR A 352 12.81 26.47 -66.92
N GLU A 353 12.52 27.74 -66.65
CA GLU A 353 11.23 28.39 -66.39
C GLU A 353 9.95 27.60 -66.77
N ALA A 354 9.10 27.34 -65.78
CA ALA A 354 7.65 27.63 -65.81
C ALA A 354 7.00 27.16 -64.50
N GLU A 355 5.92 27.86 -64.09
CA GLU A 355 4.97 27.53 -63.01
C GLU A 355 5.28 28.10 -61.61
N ILE A 356 5.24 29.43 -61.51
CA ILE A 356 4.86 30.16 -60.29
C ILE A 356 3.39 30.59 -60.48
N ASN A 357 2.43 30.05 -59.71
CA ASN A 357 1.31 30.85 -59.15
C ASN A 357 0.32 30.15 -58.16
N GLU A 358 0.57 28.96 -57.61
CA GLU A 358 -0.39 28.35 -56.63
C GLU A 358 0.12 28.29 -55.18
N GLU A 359 1.43 28.18 -54.92
CA GLU A 359 1.96 28.04 -53.55
C GLU A 359 1.92 29.33 -52.71
N GLU A 360 2.08 30.51 -53.33
CA GLU A 360 2.14 31.79 -52.60
C GLU A 360 0.78 32.24 -52.01
N LEU A 361 -0.32 31.66 -52.50
CA LEU A 361 -1.67 31.92 -52.01
C LEU A 361 -2.00 31.06 -50.78
N GLU A 362 -1.57 29.79 -50.76
CA GLU A 362 -1.83 28.85 -49.66
C GLU A 362 -1.03 29.20 -48.38
N ASP A 363 0.20 29.70 -48.53
CA ASP A 363 1.03 30.13 -47.39
C ASP A 363 0.48 31.36 -46.66
N ASN A 364 -0.19 32.26 -47.39
CA ASN A 364 -0.82 33.45 -46.79
C ASN A 364 -2.11 33.10 -46.04
N GLU A 365 -2.90 32.14 -46.53
CA GLU A 365 -4.12 31.68 -45.86
C GLU A 365 -3.79 30.86 -44.59
N MET A 366 -2.74 30.05 -44.61
CA MET A 366 -2.30 29.26 -43.46
C MET A 366 -1.79 30.13 -42.30
N ALA A 367 -1.07 31.21 -42.61
CA ALA A 367 -0.59 32.17 -41.62
C ALA A 367 -1.73 32.98 -40.96
N GLU A 368 -2.84 33.18 -41.66
CA GLU A 368 -4.02 33.89 -41.13
C GLU A 368 -4.84 32.99 -40.19
N ILE A 369 -4.97 31.71 -40.51
CA ILE A 369 -5.61 30.69 -39.67
C ILE A 369 -4.83 30.51 -38.34
N ASP A 370 -3.50 30.47 -38.40
CA ASP A 370 -2.66 30.35 -37.19
C ASP A 370 -2.79 31.56 -36.25
N LYS A 371 -2.93 32.78 -36.80
CA LYS A 371 -3.22 33.98 -36.01
C LYS A 371 -4.58 33.91 -35.34
N MET A 372 -5.60 33.39 -36.01
CA MET A 372 -6.94 33.18 -35.42
C MET A 372 -6.92 32.14 -34.29
N ILE A 373 -6.19 31.03 -34.45
CA ILE A 373 -6.04 30.00 -33.40
C ILE A 373 -5.32 30.58 -32.17
N ALA A 374 -4.28 31.39 -32.36
CA ALA A 374 -3.55 32.03 -31.27
C ALA A 374 -4.43 33.01 -30.47
N GLN A 375 -5.30 33.78 -31.15
CA GLN A 375 -6.25 34.67 -30.49
C GLN A 375 -7.35 33.90 -29.73
N ALA A 376 -7.92 32.86 -30.33
CA ALA A 376 -8.95 32.03 -29.70
C ALA A 376 -8.45 31.33 -28.42
N THR A 377 -7.21 30.83 -28.43
CA THR A 377 -6.61 30.17 -27.26
C THR A 377 -6.33 31.13 -26.10
N GLU A 378 -5.94 32.39 -26.38
CA GLU A 378 -5.74 33.39 -25.33
C GLU A 378 -7.07 33.87 -24.73
N ASP A 379 -8.11 34.05 -25.55
CA ASP A 379 -9.46 34.39 -25.09
C ASP A 379 -10.06 33.29 -24.20
N GLU A 380 -9.87 32.02 -24.56
CA GLU A 380 -10.30 30.88 -23.75
C GLU A 380 -9.55 30.83 -22.40
N ARG A 381 -8.24 31.13 -22.41
CA ARG A 381 -7.40 31.22 -21.20
C ARG A 381 -7.87 32.35 -20.27
N LEU A 382 -8.25 33.50 -20.82
CA LEU A 382 -8.78 34.63 -20.07
C LEU A 382 -10.18 34.34 -19.51
N ALA A 383 -11.06 33.65 -20.27
CA ALA A 383 -12.37 33.22 -19.82
C ALA A 383 -12.29 32.23 -18.65
N LEU A 384 -11.38 31.25 -18.72
CA LEU A 384 -11.10 30.30 -17.63
C LEU A 384 -10.61 30.99 -16.35
N LYS A 385 -9.71 31.99 -16.48
CA LYS A 385 -9.25 32.81 -15.34
C LYS A 385 -10.40 33.59 -14.70
N LYS A 386 -11.29 34.21 -15.50
CA LYS A 386 -12.49 34.92 -14.99
C LYS A 386 -13.45 33.97 -14.27
N ARG A 387 -13.73 32.79 -14.84
CA ARG A 387 -14.64 31.77 -14.25
C ARG A 387 -14.09 31.23 -12.92
N LYS A 388 -12.78 30.94 -12.84
CA LYS A 388 -12.10 30.50 -11.61
C LYS A 388 -12.16 31.57 -10.51
N LYS A 389 -11.98 32.86 -10.85
CA LYS A 389 -12.06 33.98 -9.89
C LYS A 389 -13.48 34.14 -9.33
N LYS A 390 -14.52 33.94 -10.15
CA LYS A 390 -15.93 34.00 -9.72
C LYS A 390 -16.27 32.87 -8.73
N LEU A 391 -15.78 31.65 -9.00
CA LEU A 391 -16.00 30.46 -8.16
C LEU A 391 -15.28 30.54 -6.81
N LEU A 392 -14.08 31.14 -6.78
CA LEU A 392 -13.37 31.41 -5.53
C LEU A 392 -14.08 32.48 -4.68
N LYS A 393 -14.64 33.52 -5.31
CA LYS A 393 -15.44 34.55 -4.62
C LYS A 393 -16.72 33.97 -4.00
N THR A 394 -17.44 33.09 -4.69
CA THR A 394 -18.65 32.45 -4.14
C THR A 394 -18.31 31.53 -2.97
N LYS A 395 -17.25 30.71 -3.10
CA LYS A 395 -16.76 29.84 -2.03
C LYS A 395 -16.33 30.63 -0.78
N ALA A 396 -15.65 31.76 -0.94
CA ALA A 396 -15.27 32.64 0.17
C ALA A 396 -16.48 33.27 0.88
N LYS A 397 -17.53 33.66 0.13
CA LYS A 397 -18.78 34.18 0.70
C LYS A 397 -19.50 33.12 1.53
N ILE A 398 -19.56 31.87 1.07
CA ILE A 398 -20.15 30.75 1.81
C ILE A 398 -19.38 30.47 3.10
N LEU A 399 -18.04 30.46 3.04
CA LEU A 399 -17.17 30.28 4.21
C LEU A 399 -17.36 31.40 5.24
N LYS A 400 -17.46 32.66 4.81
CA LYS A 400 -17.71 33.81 5.68
C LYS A 400 -19.10 33.76 6.33
N ARG A 401 -20.14 33.33 5.60
CA ARG A 401 -21.49 33.11 6.14
C ARG A 401 -21.53 31.99 7.18
N ARG A 402 -20.78 30.90 6.95
CA ARG A 402 -20.63 29.78 7.91
C ARG A 402 -19.87 30.19 9.17
N GLN A 403 -18.82 31.00 9.02
CA GLN A 403 -18.02 31.52 10.14
C GLN A 403 -18.82 32.50 11.03
N LEU A 404 -19.76 33.24 10.43
CA LEU A 404 -20.69 34.14 11.13
C LEU A 404 -21.93 33.44 11.69
N LYS A 405 -22.02 32.10 11.61
CA LYS A 405 -23.17 31.28 12.09
C LYS A 405 -24.54 31.72 11.56
N MET A 406 -24.60 32.30 10.36
CA MET A 406 -25.87 32.72 9.73
C MET A 406 -26.56 31.60 8.93
N ILE A 407 -26.17 30.34 9.14
CA ILE A 407 -26.80 29.15 8.54
C ILE A 407 -27.20 28.26 9.70
N ILE A 408 -28.52 28.10 9.90
CA ILE A 408 -29.11 27.23 10.92
C ILE A 408 -29.14 25.80 10.34
N GLU A 409 -28.72 24.81 11.14
CA GLU A 409 -28.73 23.39 10.76
C GLU A 409 -30.19 22.92 10.57
N GLY A 410 -30.69 22.95 9.32
CA GLY A 410 -32.02 22.44 8.97
C GLY A 410 -32.63 22.93 7.66
N ASP A 411 -32.19 24.05 7.10
CA ASP A 411 -32.75 24.57 5.84
C ASP A 411 -32.01 24.00 4.62
N HIS A 412 -32.66 23.10 3.90
CA HIS A 412 -32.22 22.58 2.62
C HIS A 412 -32.49 23.62 1.53
N ALA A 413 -31.55 24.52 1.27
CA ALA A 413 -31.58 25.38 0.09
C ALA A 413 -30.24 25.29 -0.67
N ASP A 414 -30.37 24.79 -1.90
CA ASP A 414 -29.43 24.77 -3.01
C ASP A 414 -28.14 23.97 -2.82
N GLN A 415 -28.26 22.66 -3.02
CA GLN A 415 -27.17 21.88 -3.59
C GLN A 415 -26.83 22.49 -4.95
N VAL A 416 -25.78 23.31 -5.00
CA VAL A 416 -25.03 23.45 -6.25
C VAL A 416 -24.46 22.07 -6.49
N GLU A 417 -25.04 21.35 -7.43
CA GLU A 417 -24.57 20.05 -7.89
C GLU A 417 -23.05 20.10 -7.97
N ASP A 418 -22.40 19.21 -7.22
CA ASP A 418 -20.99 18.93 -7.36
C ASP A 418 -20.81 18.31 -8.76
N ILE A 419 -20.74 19.16 -9.80
CA ILE A 419 -20.22 18.76 -11.10
C ILE A 419 -18.78 18.38 -10.82
N GLU A 420 -18.52 17.07 -10.75
CA GLU A 420 -17.23 16.45 -10.53
C GLU A 420 -16.18 16.99 -11.51
N LEU A 421 -15.52 18.10 -11.14
CA LEU A 421 -14.52 18.76 -11.97
C LEU A 421 -13.14 18.07 -11.89
N PHE A 422 -13.05 16.87 -11.32
CA PHE A 422 -11.84 16.04 -11.26
C PHE A 422 -12.16 14.54 -11.22
N SER A 423 -13.05 14.08 -12.10
CA SER A 423 -13.09 12.64 -12.39
C SER A 423 -11.89 12.26 -13.26
N LEU A 424 -10.89 11.59 -12.66
CA LEU A 424 -9.73 11.00 -13.35
C LEU A 424 -10.12 10.00 -14.46
N LYS A 425 -11.40 9.60 -14.56
CA LYS A 425 -11.94 8.84 -15.68
C LYS A 425 -12.13 9.66 -16.97
N LYS A 426 -12.35 10.99 -16.89
CA LYS A 426 -12.53 11.84 -18.07
C LYS A 426 -11.20 12.28 -18.71
N VAL A 427 -10.15 12.46 -17.90
CA VAL A 427 -8.79 12.79 -18.41
C VAL A 427 -8.19 11.65 -19.24
N ARG A 428 -8.58 10.40 -18.95
CA ARG A 428 -8.10 9.23 -19.69
C ARG A 428 -8.69 9.08 -21.10
N ARG A 429 -9.84 9.73 -21.38
CA ARG A 429 -10.42 9.80 -22.74
C ARG A 429 -9.78 10.90 -23.58
N VAL A 430 -9.52 12.07 -22.98
CA VAL A 430 -8.89 13.20 -23.70
C VAL A 430 -7.41 12.93 -24.05
N SER A 431 -6.71 12.09 -23.27
CA SER A 431 -5.36 11.62 -23.63
C SER A 431 -5.34 10.55 -24.73
N GLY A 432 -6.49 9.96 -25.08
CA GLY A 432 -6.62 8.98 -26.16
C GLY A 432 -6.83 9.63 -27.53
N ASP A 433 -7.58 10.73 -27.57
CA ASP A 433 -7.95 11.38 -28.85
C ASP A 433 -6.88 12.38 -29.34
N LEU A 434 -5.98 12.85 -28.47
CA LEU A 434 -4.82 13.67 -28.87
C LEU A 434 -3.65 12.84 -29.43
N VAL A 435 -3.70 11.52 -29.32
CA VAL A 435 -2.76 10.62 -30.01
C VAL A 435 -3.25 10.28 -31.41
N SER A 436 -4.55 10.46 -31.71
CA SER A 436 -5.11 10.22 -33.03
C SER A 436 -5.07 11.45 -33.96
N LEU A 437 -5.00 12.67 -33.42
CA LEU A 437 -4.95 13.89 -34.24
C LEU A 437 -3.54 14.33 -34.66
N VAL A 438 -2.50 13.71 -34.10
CA VAL A 438 -1.09 13.92 -34.53
C VAL A 438 -0.71 12.96 -35.67
N TYR A 439 -1.58 12.02 -36.04
CA TYR A 439 -1.35 11.02 -37.09
C TYR A 439 -2.12 11.29 -38.40
N PHE A 440 -2.72 12.48 -38.60
CA PHE A 440 -3.53 12.78 -39.80
C PHE A 440 -3.10 14.00 -40.62
N LEU A 441 -1.98 14.65 -40.30
CA LEU A 441 -1.38 15.71 -41.13
C LEU A 441 0.12 15.48 -41.31
N ILE A 442 0.47 14.45 -42.06
CA ILE A 442 1.71 14.38 -42.85
C ILE A 442 1.33 13.67 -44.17
N PRO A 443 1.31 14.36 -45.32
CA PRO A 443 1.27 13.69 -46.61
C PRO A 443 2.51 12.80 -46.76
N ASN A 444 2.29 11.58 -47.24
CA ASN A 444 3.34 10.66 -47.63
C ASN A 444 4.16 11.23 -48.79
N SER A 445 5.25 11.94 -48.51
CA SER A 445 6.38 12.08 -49.42
C SER A 445 7.56 12.72 -48.70
N LEU A 446 8.76 12.17 -48.96
CA LEU A 446 10.08 12.66 -48.60
C LEU A 446 10.60 12.28 -47.19
N ASN A 447 11.26 11.12 -47.20
CA ASN A 447 12.59 10.94 -46.59
C ASN A 447 13.38 12.26 -46.56
N ILE A 448 13.76 12.75 -45.38
CA ILE A 448 15.09 13.29 -45.05
C ILE A 448 15.17 13.55 -43.54
N LYS A 449 16.32 13.20 -42.98
CA LYS A 449 16.77 13.40 -41.61
C LYS A 449 17.02 14.89 -41.37
N CYS A 450 16.53 15.47 -40.28
CA CYS A 450 17.37 16.38 -39.48
C CYS A 450 16.81 16.57 -38.06
N GLY A 451 17.70 16.42 -37.09
CA GLY A 451 17.37 16.50 -35.68
C GLY A 451 17.16 17.93 -35.17
N CYS A 452 15.98 18.19 -34.62
CA CYS A 452 15.78 19.15 -33.53
C CYS A 452 14.46 18.86 -32.79
N LEU A 453 14.29 17.62 -32.31
CA LEU A 453 13.19 17.31 -31.40
C LEU A 453 13.60 17.60 -29.94
N LEU A 454 12.94 18.61 -29.38
CA LEU A 454 12.38 18.60 -28.03
C LEU A 454 13.37 18.42 -26.87
N ILE A 455 14.17 19.45 -26.61
CA ILE A 455 14.61 19.77 -25.23
C ILE A 455 13.41 20.44 -24.51
N ILE A 456 12.37 19.67 -24.19
CA ILE A 456 11.57 19.99 -23.00
C ILE A 456 12.38 19.41 -21.85
N CYS A 457 13.26 20.26 -21.32
CA CYS A 457 14.05 19.98 -20.13
C CYS A 457 13.08 19.57 -19.01
N HIS A 458 13.05 18.27 -18.72
CA HIS A 458 12.33 17.70 -17.58
C HIS A 458 13.10 18.10 -16.31
N ILE A 459 12.99 19.37 -15.91
CA ILE A 459 13.37 19.81 -14.57
C ILE A 459 12.25 19.32 -13.64
N GLU A 460 12.33 18.05 -13.25
CA GLU A 460 11.65 17.60 -12.04
C GLU A 460 12.31 18.32 -10.86
N ALA A 461 11.83 19.52 -10.56
CA ALA A 461 12.17 20.19 -9.32
C ALA A 461 11.77 19.27 -8.18
N LYS A 462 12.76 18.64 -7.52
CA LYS A 462 12.56 17.86 -6.29
C LYS A 462 11.68 18.68 -5.35
N LYS A 463 10.43 18.26 -5.13
CA LYS A 463 9.50 18.93 -4.22
C LYS A 463 10.10 18.91 -2.81
N ARG A 464 10.85 19.96 -2.46
CA ARG A 464 11.46 20.13 -1.13
C ARG A 464 10.33 20.27 -0.11
N ARG A 465 10.38 19.47 0.96
CA ARG A 465 9.44 19.60 2.08
C ARG A 465 9.78 20.88 2.84
N LEU A 466 8.88 21.85 2.81
CA LEU A 466 9.01 23.10 3.57
C LEU A 466 8.79 22.84 5.06
N THR A 467 9.54 23.55 5.89
CA THR A 467 9.35 23.59 7.35
C THR A 467 8.09 24.39 7.69
N PRO A 468 7.47 24.19 8.87
CA PRO A 468 6.33 25.00 9.33
C PRO A 468 6.59 26.51 9.29
N GLU A 469 7.82 26.91 9.60
CA GLU A 469 8.28 28.30 9.55
C GLU A 469 8.29 28.83 8.11
N GLN A 470 8.78 28.05 7.15
CA GLN A 470 8.76 28.40 5.73
C GLN A 470 7.35 28.41 5.14
N LEU A 471 6.46 27.54 5.62
CA LEU A 471 5.05 27.54 5.21
C LEU A 471 4.33 28.80 5.70
N ALA A 472 4.61 29.24 6.93
CA ALA A 472 4.07 30.49 7.46
C ALA A 472 4.60 31.72 6.70
N LEU A 473 5.89 31.73 6.32
CA LEU A 473 6.43 32.76 5.43
C LEU A 473 5.79 32.73 4.03
N GLY A 474 5.60 31.54 3.47
CA GLY A 474 4.92 31.36 2.19
C GLY A 474 3.48 31.88 2.21
N GLU A 475 2.78 31.77 3.35
CA GLU A 475 1.47 32.37 3.54
C GLU A 475 1.51 33.90 3.44
N LEU A 476 2.50 34.56 4.07
CA LEU A 476 2.70 36.01 3.98
C LEU A 476 3.01 36.47 2.54
N LEU A 477 3.79 35.70 1.79
CA LEU A 477 4.06 35.97 0.38
C LEU A 477 2.80 35.90 -0.49
N ILE A 478 1.86 35.00 -0.15
CA ILE A 478 0.61 34.81 -0.90
C ILE A 478 -0.47 35.81 -0.46
N TYR A 479 -0.48 36.22 0.81
CA TYR A 479 -1.58 36.99 1.40
C TYR A 479 -1.80 38.34 0.72
N SER A 480 -0.74 39.09 0.47
CA SER A 480 -0.80 40.38 -0.22
C SER A 480 0.54 40.75 -0.87
N SER A 481 0.51 41.60 -1.89
CA SER A 481 1.74 42.15 -2.48
C SER A 481 2.56 42.98 -1.49
N LYS A 482 1.89 43.66 -0.53
CA LYS A 482 2.57 44.44 0.51
C LYS A 482 3.33 43.53 1.48
N SER A 483 2.67 42.50 2.00
CA SER A 483 3.33 41.51 2.87
C SER A 483 4.42 40.73 2.14
N ALA A 484 4.30 40.53 0.83
CA ALA A 484 5.38 39.95 0.03
C ALA A 484 6.63 40.85 0.00
N ARG A 485 6.45 42.15 -0.25
CA ARG A 485 7.56 43.13 -0.20
C ARG A 485 8.19 43.22 1.19
N GLU A 486 7.39 43.22 2.26
CA GLU A 486 7.90 43.22 3.63
C GLU A 486 8.77 41.99 3.93
N VAL A 487 8.43 40.83 3.36
CA VAL A 487 9.24 39.61 3.47
C VAL A 487 10.52 39.69 2.62
N GLU A 488 10.45 40.30 1.43
CA GLU A 488 11.61 40.55 0.56
C GLU A 488 12.60 41.52 1.22
N GLU A 489 12.11 42.62 1.78
CA GLU A 489 12.89 43.58 2.56
C GLU A 489 13.52 42.92 3.79
N TRP A 490 12.78 42.07 4.51
CA TRP A 490 13.33 41.29 5.63
C TRP A 490 14.43 40.31 5.19
N GLY A 491 14.40 39.85 3.94
CA GLY A 491 15.43 39.00 3.35
C GLY A 491 16.83 39.63 3.39
N TRP A 492 16.90 40.96 3.29
CA TRP A 492 18.10 41.75 3.49
C TRP A 492 18.38 41.95 4.98
N ASN A 493 19.33 41.17 5.49
CA ASN A 493 19.74 41.20 6.89
C ASN A 493 21.27 41.17 7.00
N ARG A 494 21.80 41.28 8.22
CA ARG A 494 23.24 41.21 8.55
C ARG A 494 23.98 40.06 7.86
N TYR A 495 23.24 39.03 7.47
CA TYR A 495 23.79 37.78 7.00
C TYR A 495 23.37 37.41 5.56
N ALA A 496 22.93 38.39 4.76
CA ALA A 496 22.46 38.15 3.39
C ALA A 496 23.62 37.86 2.41
N ASN A 497 24.80 38.44 2.63
CA ASN A 497 25.98 38.31 1.78
C ASN A 497 27.05 37.45 2.47
N ASN A 498 26.85 36.12 2.50
CA ASN A 498 27.84 35.18 3.02
C ASN A 498 28.70 34.60 1.89
N ASP A 499 29.97 34.30 2.16
CA ASP A 499 30.91 33.72 1.19
C ASP A 499 30.53 32.27 0.82
N GLU A 500 30.77 31.90 -0.44
CA GLU A 500 30.64 30.52 -0.93
C GLU A 500 31.98 29.78 -0.84
N GLY A 501 31.95 28.44 -0.68
CA GLY A 501 33.17 27.62 -0.65
C GLY A 501 33.86 27.46 0.72
N LEU A 502 33.19 27.86 1.80
CA LEU A 502 33.67 27.70 3.18
C LEU A 502 33.70 26.22 3.63
N PRO A 503 34.64 25.82 4.50
CA PRO A 503 34.66 24.47 5.09
C PRO A 503 33.37 24.13 5.85
N ASP A 504 32.91 22.88 5.72
CA ASP A 504 31.65 22.41 6.33
C ASP A 504 31.59 22.65 7.85
N TRP A 505 32.70 22.46 8.56
CA TRP A 505 32.76 22.66 10.01
C TRP A 505 32.48 24.11 10.41
N PHE A 506 32.93 25.07 9.59
CA PHE A 506 32.71 26.51 9.82
C PHE A 506 31.24 26.86 9.53
N VAL A 507 30.70 26.36 8.41
CA VAL A 507 29.30 26.58 8.03
C VAL A 507 28.32 25.96 9.04
N GLU A 508 28.64 24.78 9.58
CA GLU A 508 27.83 24.12 10.62
C GLU A 508 27.87 24.88 11.95
N ASP A 509 29.02 25.46 12.31
CA ASP A 509 29.14 26.25 13.53
C ASP A 509 28.44 27.60 13.40
N GLU A 510 28.61 28.30 12.27
CA GLU A 510 27.85 29.51 11.94
C GLU A 510 26.35 29.25 12.03
N LYS A 511 25.84 28.17 11.43
CA LYS A 511 24.40 27.80 11.47
C LYS A 511 23.82 27.69 12.89
N LYS A 512 24.62 27.33 13.91
CA LYS A 512 24.15 27.26 15.31
C LYS A 512 23.91 28.65 15.91
N HIS A 513 24.76 29.61 15.55
CA HIS A 513 24.75 30.98 16.06
C HIS A 513 23.91 31.93 15.20
N TYR A 514 23.63 31.52 13.96
CA TYR A 514 22.83 32.24 12.99
C TYR A 514 21.33 32.15 13.30
N ARG A 515 20.84 33.07 14.15
CA ARG A 515 19.43 33.10 14.59
C ARG A 515 18.70 34.30 14.00
N LYS A 516 18.09 34.11 12.84
CA LYS A 516 17.18 35.10 12.23
C LYS A 516 15.83 35.11 12.98
N GLN A 517 15.36 36.29 13.39
CA GLN A 517 14.00 36.44 13.88
C GLN A 517 13.05 36.57 12.70
N LEU A 518 12.24 35.54 12.45
CA LEU A 518 11.30 35.53 11.32
C LEU A 518 10.15 36.53 11.56
N PRO A 519 9.63 37.20 10.51
CA PRO A 519 8.49 38.12 10.58
C PRO A 519 7.16 37.36 10.66
N VAL A 520 7.13 36.22 11.36
CA VAL A 520 5.93 35.40 11.58
C VAL A 520 5.67 35.26 13.07
N THR A 521 4.40 35.27 13.45
CA THR A 521 4.03 35.05 14.86
C THR A 521 4.23 33.59 15.26
N LYS A 522 4.55 33.36 16.53
CA LYS A 522 4.68 31.98 17.06
C LYS A 522 3.38 31.20 16.93
N GLU A 523 2.24 31.88 16.98
CA GLU A 523 0.90 31.28 16.85
C GLU A 523 0.68 30.72 15.44
N GLN A 524 1.04 31.46 14.39
CA GLN A 524 0.96 30.99 13.00
C GLN A 524 1.85 29.76 12.76
N VAL A 525 3.08 29.77 13.28
CA VAL A 525 3.98 28.59 13.17
C VAL A 525 3.42 27.38 13.92
N GLU A 526 2.83 27.59 15.11
CA GLU A 526 2.18 26.54 15.90
C GLU A 526 0.98 25.93 15.15
N GLU A 527 0.24 26.72 14.38
CA GLU A 527 -0.86 26.25 13.53
C GLU A 527 -0.38 25.28 12.45
N TYR A 528 0.67 25.64 11.70
CA TYR A 528 1.26 24.73 10.71
C TYR A 528 1.86 23.47 11.35
N ARG A 529 2.49 23.61 12.52
CA ARG A 529 2.96 22.45 13.33
C ARG A 529 1.80 21.56 13.77
N LYS A 530 0.64 22.14 14.10
CA LYS A 530 -0.57 21.40 14.48
C LYS A 530 -1.17 20.68 13.27
N ARG A 531 -1.28 21.33 12.12
CA ARG A 531 -1.75 20.74 10.86
C ARG A 531 -0.89 19.55 10.43
N LEU A 532 0.44 19.66 10.53
CA LEU A 532 1.36 18.56 10.22
C LEU A 532 1.24 17.40 11.23
N ARG A 533 1.00 17.72 12.52
CA ARG A 533 0.69 16.72 13.54
C ARG A 533 -0.64 16.02 13.23
N GLU A 534 -1.69 16.72 12.86
CA GLU A 534 -3.02 16.14 12.57
C GLU A 534 -2.97 15.12 11.43
N LEU A 535 -2.24 15.42 10.35
CA LEU A 535 -1.99 14.49 9.25
C LEU A 535 -1.31 13.20 9.73
N ASN A 536 -0.40 13.30 10.69
CA ASN A 536 0.38 12.16 11.20
C ASN A 536 -0.25 11.46 12.43
N ALA A 537 -1.20 12.10 13.14
CA ALA A 537 -1.50 11.73 14.52
C ALA A 537 -2.50 10.58 14.66
N ARG A 538 -3.29 10.21 13.65
CA ARG A 538 -4.40 9.26 13.88
C ARG A 538 -4.68 8.30 12.71
N PRO A 539 -3.71 7.46 12.31
CA PRO A 539 -4.04 6.31 11.49
C PRO A 539 -5.02 5.39 12.26
N CYS A 540 -6.01 4.84 11.56
CA CYS A 540 -7.05 3.98 12.14
C CYS A 540 -6.48 2.88 13.05
N LYS A 541 -5.31 2.32 12.67
CA LYS A 541 -4.53 1.36 13.46
C LYS A 541 -4.15 1.86 14.87
N LYS A 542 -3.62 3.08 15.01
CA LYS A 542 -3.23 3.65 16.32
C LYS A 542 -4.46 3.94 17.20
N VAL A 543 -5.60 4.30 16.59
CA VAL A 543 -6.86 4.50 17.30
C VAL A 543 -7.40 3.17 17.86
N ALA A 544 -7.37 2.11 17.05
CA ALA A 544 -7.74 0.77 17.48
C ALA A 544 -6.83 0.25 18.61
N GLU A 545 -5.52 0.40 18.45
CA GLU A 545 -4.53 -0.01 19.47
C GLU A 545 -4.71 0.78 20.79
N ALA A 546 -5.02 2.08 20.72
CA ALA A 546 -5.30 2.89 21.91
C ALA A 546 -6.60 2.46 22.62
N LYS A 547 -7.67 2.14 21.87
CA LYS A 547 -8.91 1.59 22.43
C LYS A 547 -8.66 0.24 23.10
N GLU A 548 -7.89 -0.64 22.45
CA GLU A 548 -7.56 -1.95 22.99
C GLU A 548 -6.70 -1.86 24.26
N ARG A 549 -5.69 -0.98 24.29
CA ARG A 549 -4.91 -0.69 25.51
C ARG A 549 -5.80 -0.22 26.65
N LYS A 550 -6.77 0.66 26.39
CA LYS A 550 -7.74 1.12 27.42
C LYS A 550 -8.63 -0.03 27.90
N ARG A 551 -9.16 -0.85 26.98
CA ARG A 551 -9.98 -2.03 27.30
C ARG A 551 -9.19 -3.05 28.14
N ARG A 552 -7.93 -3.32 27.79
CA ARG A 552 -7.04 -4.23 28.53
C ARG A 552 -6.75 -3.73 29.93
N LYS A 553 -6.54 -2.42 30.12
CA LYS A 553 -6.36 -1.82 31.45
C LYS A 553 -7.62 -1.93 32.30
N LEU A 554 -8.79 -1.71 31.72
CA LEU A 554 -10.07 -1.87 32.42
C LEU A 554 -10.31 -3.33 32.82
N LEU A 555 -10.07 -4.27 31.90
CA LEU A 555 -10.21 -5.71 32.17
C LEU A 555 -9.33 -6.15 33.33
N ARG A 556 -8.04 -5.76 33.33
CA ARG A 556 -7.12 -6.06 34.43
C ARG A 556 -7.61 -5.49 35.76
N ARG A 557 -8.14 -4.26 35.78
CA ARG A 557 -8.72 -3.67 37.00
C ARG A 557 -9.92 -4.44 37.51
N MET A 558 -10.83 -4.83 36.61
CA MET A 558 -12.00 -5.63 36.95
C MET A 558 -11.61 -7.03 37.45
N GLU A 559 -10.57 -7.64 36.87
CA GLU A 559 -10.04 -8.94 37.32
C GLU A 559 -9.40 -8.84 38.72
N THR A 560 -8.63 -7.79 38.99
CA THR A 560 -8.09 -7.56 40.34
C THR A 560 -9.18 -7.25 41.35
N ALA A 561 -10.25 -6.55 40.94
CA ALA A 561 -11.41 -6.29 41.78
C ALA A 561 -12.18 -7.58 42.09
N ARG A 562 -12.33 -8.45 41.09
CA ARG A 562 -12.95 -9.77 41.23
C ARG A 562 -12.19 -10.66 42.20
N LYS A 563 -10.86 -10.77 42.06
CA LYS A 563 -10.03 -11.56 42.99
C LYS A 563 -10.11 -11.05 44.43
N LYS A 564 -10.19 -9.73 44.62
CA LYS A 564 -10.40 -9.13 45.94
C LYS A 564 -11.81 -9.37 46.49
N ALA A 565 -12.83 -9.41 45.62
CA ALA A 565 -14.19 -9.75 46.02
C ALA A 565 -14.32 -11.22 46.41
N GLU A 566 -13.71 -12.14 45.64
CA GLU A 566 -13.63 -13.58 45.96
C GLU A 566 -13.00 -13.80 47.34
N GLY A 567 -11.85 -13.17 47.63
CA GLY A 567 -11.22 -13.27 48.95
C GLY A 567 -12.02 -12.67 50.12
N ILE A 568 -13.04 -11.83 49.88
CA ILE A 568 -13.95 -11.33 50.92
C ILE A 568 -15.13 -12.28 51.13
N VAL A 569 -15.58 -12.94 50.06
CA VAL A 569 -16.61 -13.98 50.14
C VAL A 569 -16.08 -15.15 50.97
N ASP A 570 -14.84 -15.56 50.73
CA ASP A 570 -14.17 -16.69 51.39
C ASP A 570 -13.78 -16.40 52.85
N ASN A 571 -13.86 -15.15 53.33
CA ASN A 571 -13.54 -14.81 54.71
C ASN A 571 -14.72 -15.13 55.65
N GLU A 572 -14.57 -16.12 56.52
CA GLU A 572 -15.63 -16.59 57.44
C GLU A 572 -15.92 -15.62 58.59
N ASN A 573 -15.00 -14.69 58.88
CA ASN A 573 -15.10 -13.76 60.02
C ASN A 573 -16.00 -12.52 59.78
N LEU A 574 -16.63 -12.40 58.60
CA LEU A 574 -17.45 -11.24 58.23
C LEU A 574 -18.92 -11.62 58.05
N GLU A 575 -19.82 -10.79 58.56
CA GLU A 575 -21.26 -10.94 58.37
C GLU A 575 -21.64 -10.80 56.88
N PRO A 576 -22.64 -11.52 56.34
CA PRO A 576 -22.99 -11.48 54.92
C PRO A 576 -23.32 -10.08 54.38
N LEU A 577 -23.92 -9.22 55.22
CA LEU A 577 -24.32 -7.87 54.84
C LEU A 577 -23.10 -6.93 54.71
N GLU A 578 -22.07 -7.14 55.52
CA GLU A 578 -20.80 -6.42 55.43
C GLU A 578 -19.98 -6.86 54.21
N LYS A 579 -19.97 -8.17 53.89
CA LYS A 579 -19.36 -8.71 52.66
C LYS A 579 -19.91 -8.00 51.41
N VAL A 580 -21.23 -7.80 51.33
CA VAL A 580 -21.86 -7.11 50.19
C VAL A 580 -21.45 -5.64 50.10
N ARG A 581 -21.35 -4.92 51.23
CA ARG A 581 -20.89 -3.52 51.23
C ARG A 581 -19.44 -3.40 50.76
N GLU A 582 -18.58 -4.29 51.23
CA GLU A 582 -17.16 -4.28 50.89
C GLU A 582 -16.93 -4.65 49.40
N MET A 583 -17.68 -5.62 48.88
CA MET A 583 -17.71 -5.93 47.44
C MET A 583 -18.16 -4.72 46.61
N LYS A 584 -19.24 -4.02 47.02
CA LYS A 584 -19.71 -2.80 46.33
C LYS A 584 -18.65 -1.71 46.31
N LYS A 585 -17.91 -1.49 47.41
CA LYS A 585 -16.80 -0.51 47.48
C LYS A 585 -15.69 -0.85 46.50
N ILE A 586 -15.32 -2.13 46.37
CA ILE A 586 -14.24 -2.59 45.47
C ILE A 586 -14.62 -2.40 44.00
N TYR A 587 -15.83 -2.78 43.61
CA TYR A 587 -16.30 -2.57 42.23
C TYR A 587 -16.49 -1.08 41.91
N ALA A 588 -16.98 -0.28 42.87
CA ALA A 588 -17.08 1.18 42.71
C ALA A 588 -15.68 1.83 42.55
N ALA A 589 -14.68 1.36 43.29
CA ALA A 589 -13.29 1.83 43.15
C ALA A 589 -12.69 1.43 41.79
N ALA A 590 -12.98 0.23 41.29
CA ALA A 590 -12.49 -0.25 39.99
C ALA A 590 -13.11 0.49 38.78
N SER A 591 -14.37 0.92 38.91
CA SER A 591 -15.11 1.67 37.88
C SER A 591 -14.69 3.15 37.80
N ARG A 592 -14.20 3.73 38.90
CA ARG A 592 -13.76 5.14 38.92
C ARG A 592 -12.55 5.36 38.00
N LYS A 593 -12.63 6.39 37.14
CA LYS A 593 -11.49 6.85 36.34
C LYS A 593 -10.41 7.37 37.29
N ASP A 594 -9.17 6.93 37.06
CA ASP A 594 -8.01 7.37 37.84
C ASP A 594 -7.80 8.88 37.67
N ARG A 595 -8.39 9.67 38.56
CA ARG A 595 -7.96 11.04 38.79
C ARG A 595 -6.81 10.94 39.78
N ARG A 596 -5.58 11.05 39.29
CA ARG A 596 -4.38 11.17 40.13
C ARG A 596 -4.62 12.33 41.11
N LYS A 597 -4.91 12.00 42.36
CA LYS A 597 -5.11 12.99 43.42
C LYS A 597 -3.77 13.69 43.62
N THR A 598 -3.74 15.01 43.48
CA THR A 598 -2.51 15.77 43.69
C THR A 598 -2.41 16.05 45.18
N GLU A 599 -1.38 15.52 45.83
CA GLU A 599 -1.17 15.71 47.26
C GLU A 599 -0.64 17.12 47.51
N LEU A 600 -1.22 17.83 48.48
CA LEU A 600 -0.82 19.21 48.78
C LEU A 600 0.18 19.20 49.94
N VAL A 601 1.42 19.60 49.66
CA VAL A 601 2.48 19.67 50.67
C VAL A 601 2.61 21.13 51.10
N VAL A 602 2.32 21.42 52.37
CA VAL A 602 2.32 22.78 52.91
C VAL A 602 3.71 23.18 53.39
N MET A 603 4.23 24.29 52.87
CA MET A 603 5.47 24.92 53.35
C MET A 603 5.21 25.69 54.64
N THR A 604 5.70 25.18 55.77
CA THR A 604 5.75 25.93 57.05
C THR A 604 7.14 26.53 57.27
N LYS A 605 7.23 27.63 58.04
CA LYS A 605 8.47 28.43 58.19
C LYS A 605 9.68 27.61 58.64
N GLY A 606 9.49 26.53 59.41
CA GLY A 606 10.55 25.64 59.89
C GLY A 606 10.97 24.50 58.94
N LYS A 607 10.32 24.35 57.77
CA LYS A 607 10.59 23.25 56.82
C LYS A 607 11.30 23.71 55.53
N LYS A 608 11.95 24.87 55.54
CA LYS A 608 12.74 25.34 54.38
C LYS A 608 13.92 24.38 54.14
N GLY A 609 13.90 23.68 53.00
CA GLY A 609 15.03 22.87 52.52
C GLY A 609 15.04 21.38 52.93
N ARG A 610 14.21 20.93 53.89
CA ARG A 610 14.16 19.54 54.36
C ARG A 610 12.77 18.92 54.28
N ILE A 611 12.18 18.87 53.08
CA ILE A 611 10.87 18.23 52.89
C ILE A 611 11.08 16.91 52.17
N SER A 612 10.76 15.82 52.87
CA SER A 612 10.66 14.49 52.26
C SER A 612 9.61 14.54 51.15
N ARG A 613 10.02 14.16 49.93
CA ARG A 613 9.18 14.23 48.73
C ARG A 613 8.19 13.06 48.74
N PRO A 614 6.87 13.29 48.73
CA PRO A 614 5.89 12.22 48.63
C PRO A 614 5.99 11.48 47.29
N ASN A 615 5.76 10.17 47.32
CA ASN A 615 5.71 9.35 46.11
C ASN A 615 4.44 9.67 45.29
N GLY A 616 4.61 10.44 44.23
CA GLY A 616 3.52 10.78 43.29
C GLY A 616 3.51 12.25 42.89
N ARG A 617 2.40 12.68 42.28
CA ARG A 617 2.22 14.08 41.89
C ARG A 617 1.81 14.88 43.12
N TYR A 618 2.73 15.69 43.64
CA TYR A 618 2.44 16.63 44.71
C TYR A 618 2.53 18.07 44.20
N LYS A 619 1.84 18.99 44.88
CA LYS A 619 1.98 20.43 44.68
C LYS A 619 2.43 21.04 45.99
N LEU A 620 3.58 21.68 45.96
CA LEU A 620 4.07 22.49 47.07
C LEU A 620 3.21 23.76 47.15
N VAL A 621 2.64 24.03 48.32
CA VAL A 621 1.77 25.19 48.55
C VAL A 621 2.27 25.96 49.75
N ASP A 622 2.25 27.29 49.65
CA ASP A 622 2.60 28.19 50.73
C ASP A 622 1.44 29.16 51.04
N SER A 623 1.59 29.94 52.11
CA SER A 623 0.59 30.93 52.49
C SER A 623 0.40 32.03 51.45
N ARG A 624 1.46 32.37 50.67
CA ARG A 624 1.39 33.40 49.63
C ARG A 624 0.54 32.94 48.45
N MET A 625 0.77 31.73 47.95
CA MET A 625 -0.01 31.11 46.88
C MET A 625 -1.50 30.98 47.26
N LYS A 626 -1.82 30.76 48.54
CA LYS A 626 -3.21 30.80 49.04
C LYS A 626 -3.83 32.20 48.92
N LYS A 627 -3.06 33.26 49.21
CA LYS A 627 -3.50 34.66 49.06
C LYS A 627 -3.70 35.03 47.59
N ASP A 628 -2.76 34.64 46.73
CA ASP A 628 -2.82 34.90 45.28
C ASP A 628 -4.03 34.20 44.63
N LEU A 629 -4.26 32.92 44.97
CA LEU A 629 -5.44 32.19 44.50
C LEU A 629 -6.76 32.78 45.00
N ARG A 630 -6.79 33.30 46.24
CA ARG A 630 -7.98 34.01 46.75
C ARG A 630 -8.23 35.30 45.98
N ALA A 631 -7.18 36.07 45.68
CA ALA A 631 -7.28 37.29 44.88
C ALA A 631 -7.76 37.00 43.46
N LEU A 632 -7.20 35.98 42.80
CA LEU A 632 -7.64 35.49 41.48
C LEU A 632 -9.11 35.07 41.49
N LYS A 633 -9.55 34.27 42.47
CA LYS A 633 -10.96 33.87 42.60
C LYS A 633 -11.87 35.07 42.89
N LYS A 634 -11.42 36.05 43.67
CA LYS A 634 -12.17 37.29 43.90
C LYS A 634 -12.30 38.07 42.60
N LYS A 635 -11.22 38.17 41.81
CA LYS A 635 -11.18 38.82 40.49
C LYS A 635 -12.10 38.13 39.49
N GLU A 636 -12.11 36.79 39.44
CA GLU A 636 -13.04 36.00 38.62
C GLU A 636 -14.50 36.22 39.06
N LYS A 637 -14.78 36.22 40.37
CA LYS A 637 -16.14 36.52 40.87
C LYS A 637 -16.60 37.94 40.54
N THR A 638 -15.67 38.89 40.40
CA THR A 638 -15.98 40.27 39.99
C THR A 638 -15.96 40.49 38.47
N ARG A 639 -15.37 39.58 37.68
CA ARG A 639 -15.42 39.60 36.20
C ARG A 639 -16.86 39.26 35.77
N GLY A 640 -17.69 40.29 35.68
CA GLY A 640 -19.11 40.19 35.32
C GLY A 640 -20.02 41.12 36.11
N ARG A 641 -19.57 41.67 37.24
CA ARG A 641 -20.28 42.75 37.95
C ARG A 641 -19.72 44.09 37.47
N GLY A 642 -20.31 44.63 36.40
CA GLY A 642 -19.95 45.94 35.87
C GLY A 642 -20.08 47.04 36.93
N LYS A 643 -19.07 47.91 37.01
CA LYS A 643 -19.21 49.24 37.63
C LYS A 643 -20.35 49.94 36.88
N LYS A 644 -21.50 50.17 37.52
CA LYS A 644 -22.45 51.20 37.05
C LYS A 644 -21.71 52.54 37.14
N SER A 645 -21.21 53.02 36.02
CA SER A 645 -20.73 54.40 35.90
C SER A 645 -21.93 55.32 36.12
N ARG A 646 -21.95 56.05 37.24
CA ARG A 646 -22.83 57.20 37.42
C ARG A 646 -22.39 58.24 36.38
N THR A 647 -23.19 58.40 35.33
CA THR A 647 -23.20 59.60 34.48
C THR A 647 -23.74 60.75 35.31
N GLY A 648 -22.84 61.42 36.04
CA GLY A 648 -23.09 62.73 36.62
C GLY A 648 -22.48 63.76 35.69
N GLY A 649 -23.33 64.43 34.89
CA GLY A 649 -22.91 65.54 34.07
C GLY A 649 -22.39 66.70 34.93
N ARG A 650 -21.39 67.40 34.42
CA ARG A 650 -21.20 68.81 34.74
C ARG A 650 -20.69 69.51 33.49
N LYS A 651 -21.56 70.34 32.94
CA LYS A 651 -21.20 71.44 32.06
C LYS A 651 -20.21 72.34 32.81
N HIS A 652 -19.07 72.64 32.19
CA HIS A 652 -18.66 73.98 31.79
C HIS A 652 -17.44 73.88 30.88
#